data_AF-A0A7U9WUS6-F1
#
_entry.id   AF-A0A7U9WUS6-F1
#
_cell.length_a   1.000
_cell.length_b   1.000
_cell.length_c   1.000
_cell.angle_alpha   90.00
_cell.angle_beta   90.00
_cell.angle_gamma   90.00
#
_symmetry.space_group_name_H-M   'P 1'
#
loop_
_entity.id
_entity.type
_entity.pdbx_description
1 polymer ?
#
loop_
_entity_poly.entity_id
_entity_poly.type
_entity_poly.pdbx_seq_one_letter_code
_entity_poly.pdbx_strand_id
1 'polypeptide(L)'
;MLCVRGGGIRVRWVDNAKGIAMICVILGHVGGGTYGRVDLSFVHAIHLSVFFLLSGYTLKTQNITREYTNKKFKRLMEPYFYTCGAIILMDVFNSIFIVKDEKIFTITYIVGKDIIRSFFASGLVTNFAGIEIGTRIGAIWFLPAMFFAILIVQWVLNQNIKEWKRCAIILFVALLGYISAGYIWLPFSIQAGMTASAFVLTGYYVRKYSILEKFNWAHYLAFLLIFIWGVYKEYDHFYIVANLYPDILITFCVSLSGSFLMIRLARCMQKSRILNFIGRQSVFFLCAHLFALETMGWYFNYIINAIGITGEIPYMWASFILNLLFTTLSTLIISFMTNLKKNTFTLEMYAIKSGKRDCSVDIMKGILIFSMLIGHSAIDINLRRIIFSCHMVAFVFLSGYFYRPVKSLGNRIIQLCKSFLGSYGCFCFVHLTLYWRDGNIDSFLQYLKSYILSISYARVLYTDIMSIGPVYFITMLFCVRLIYLFIDYFVNSDKLKLLFVIMLSIVGVELGNYGYWLPWSLDCALYCLIFYQIGILFKKYNFLEYVSRHSMFYFILSIVWAHMIYSSSMEIAIRQYAPYGLVIVGATSGILLLYMSSKYIATNMLRAISDMLEKVGENTLFILVVHTIFNVYINAWLAKYFNPENIGHMAISIILQICLGTMVGACIKRKWQVKELTLKKISVIKKKIRNLF
;
A
#
# COMPACT_ATOMS: atom_id res chain seq x y z
N MET A 1 -33.90 15.07 -22.43
CA MET A 1 -34.29 15.87 -21.25
C MET A 1 -33.14 15.88 -20.25
N LEU A 2 -32.54 17.05 -20.08
CA LEU A 2 -31.29 17.31 -19.36
C LEU A 2 -31.52 17.22 -17.85
N CYS A 3 -30.65 16.52 -17.12
CA CYS A 3 -30.67 16.52 -15.65
C CYS A 3 -29.49 17.38 -15.18
N VAL A 4 -29.80 18.57 -14.66
CA VAL A 4 -28.82 19.51 -14.12
C VAL A 4 -28.79 19.35 -12.60
N ARG A 5 -27.70 18.79 -12.09
CA ARG A 5 -27.23 19.04 -10.72
C ARG A 5 -25.71 19.19 -10.78
N GLY A 6 -25.24 20.41 -10.51
CA GLY A 6 -23.87 20.82 -10.20
C GLY A 6 -22.72 20.03 -10.84
N GLY A 7 -22.30 20.42 -12.05
CA GLY A 7 -21.04 19.98 -12.65
C GLY A 7 -21.14 19.51 -14.10
N GLY A 8 -21.19 20.44 -15.06
CA GLY A 8 -21.13 20.15 -16.50
C GLY A 8 -22.33 19.36 -17.05
N ILE A 9 -22.72 19.64 -18.30
CA ILE A 9 -23.76 18.86 -18.98
C ILE A 9 -23.20 17.44 -19.24
N ARG A 10 -23.71 16.45 -18.49
CA ARG A 10 -23.31 15.05 -18.62
C ARG A 10 -24.11 14.38 -19.74
N VAL A 11 -23.39 13.77 -20.68
CA VAL A 11 -23.99 13.17 -21.89
C VAL A 11 -24.50 11.77 -21.58
N ARG A 12 -25.83 11.57 -21.57
CA ARG A 12 -26.47 10.30 -21.15
C ARG A 12 -25.99 9.08 -21.93
N TRP A 13 -25.83 9.19 -23.25
CA TRP A 13 -25.41 8.03 -24.07
C TRP A 13 -23.98 7.58 -23.73
N VAL A 14 -23.10 8.47 -23.25
CA VAL A 14 -21.74 8.11 -22.81
C VAL A 14 -21.80 7.23 -21.58
N ASP A 15 -22.66 7.57 -20.62
CA ASP A 15 -22.88 6.70 -19.46
C ASP A 15 -23.52 5.39 -19.91
N ASN A 16 -24.52 5.39 -20.80
CA ASN A 16 -25.14 4.16 -21.28
C ASN A 16 -24.13 3.22 -21.98
N ALA A 17 -23.21 3.77 -22.78
CA ALA A 17 -22.14 3.01 -23.43
C ALA A 17 -21.22 2.34 -22.40
N LYS A 18 -20.86 3.06 -21.32
CA LYS A 18 -20.13 2.48 -20.18
C LYS A 18 -20.92 1.41 -19.45
N GLY A 19 -22.23 1.58 -19.35
CA GLY A 19 -23.13 0.57 -18.77
C GLY A 19 -23.13 -0.72 -19.56
N ILE A 20 -23.26 -0.63 -20.89
CA ILE A 20 -23.18 -1.79 -21.79
C ILE A 20 -21.80 -2.44 -21.69
N ALA A 21 -20.73 -1.64 -21.77
CA ALA A 21 -19.35 -2.13 -21.64
C ALA A 21 -19.12 -2.87 -20.32
N MET A 22 -19.73 -2.43 -19.23
CA MET A 22 -19.60 -3.08 -17.92
C MET A 22 -20.34 -4.42 -17.85
N ILE A 23 -21.53 -4.52 -18.45
CA ILE A 23 -22.24 -5.79 -18.58
C ILE A 23 -21.39 -6.77 -19.40
N CYS A 24 -20.79 -6.28 -20.49
CA CYS A 24 -19.83 -7.01 -21.30
C CYS A 24 -18.61 -7.50 -20.48
N VAL A 25 -18.02 -6.69 -19.59
CA VAL A 25 -16.93 -7.12 -18.70
C VAL A 25 -17.35 -8.34 -17.87
N ILE A 26 -18.53 -8.30 -17.25
CA ILE A 26 -19.03 -9.42 -16.44
C ILE A 26 -19.23 -10.67 -17.32
N LEU A 27 -19.85 -10.48 -18.48
CA LEU A 27 -20.14 -11.57 -19.41
C LEU A 27 -18.86 -12.29 -19.86
N GLY A 28 -17.81 -11.53 -20.20
CA GLY A 28 -16.51 -12.07 -20.60
C GLY A 28 -15.78 -12.83 -19.49
N HIS A 29 -15.93 -12.45 -18.22
CA HIS A 29 -15.30 -13.16 -17.11
C HIS A 29 -16.08 -14.39 -16.64
N VAL A 30 -17.41 -14.38 -16.72
CA VAL A 30 -18.24 -15.54 -16.36
C VAL A 30 -18.21 -16.61 -17.46
N GLY A 31 -18.15 -16.21 -18.72
CA GLY A 31 -18.08 -17.13 -19.88
C GLY A 31 -16.77 -17.92 -19.99
N GLY A 32 -15.70 -17.51 -19.29
CA GLY A 32 -14.41 -18.22 -19.34
C GLY A 32 -14.43 -19.65 -18.78
N GLY A 33 -15.52 -20.10 -18.16
CA GLY A 33 -15.70 -21.49 -17.70
C GLY A 33 -16.33 -22.44 -18.72
N THR A 34 -16.80 -21.95 -19.87
CA THR A 34 -17.56 -22.73 -20.89
C THR A 34 -16.87 -22.76 -22.26
N TYR A 35 -15.52 -22.63 -22.28
CA TYR A 35 -14.71 -22.70 -23.50
C TYR A 35 -15.10 -23.90 -24.37
N GLY A 36 -15.49 -23.61 -25.62
CA GLY A 36 -15.87 -24.61 -26.62
C GLY A 36 -17.37 -24.78 -26.89
N ARG A 37 -18.28 -24.16 -26.11
CA ARG A 37 -19.74 -24.26 -26.34
C ARG A 37 -20.44 -22.92 -26.60
N VAL A 38 -20.03 -21.85 -25.92
CA VAL A 38 -20.46 -20.47 -26.21
C VAL A 38 -19.23 -19.59 -26.13
N ASP A 39 -18.66 -19.22 -27.28
CA ASP A 39 -17.53 -18.33 -27.30
C ASP A 39 -17.98 -16.86 -27.19
N LEU A 40 -17.66 -16.24 -26.05
CA LEU A 40 -17.92 -14.83 -25.75
C LEU A 40 -16.64 -13.99 -25.85
N SER A 41 -15.57 -14.55 -26.44
CA SER A 41 -14.27 -13.91 -26.65
C SER A 41 -14.38 -12.55 -27.32
N PHE A 42 -15.34 -12.38 -28.26
CA PHE A 42 -15.61 -11.13 -28.97
C PHE A 42 -15.84 -9.93 -28.04
N VAL A 43 -16.30 -10.19 -26.82
CA VAL A 43 -16.52 -9.15 -25.84
C VAL A 43 -15.20 -8.50 -25.43
N HIS A 44 -14.10 -9.26 -25.36
CA HIS A 44 -12.74 -8.76 -25.04
C HIS A 44 -12.24 -7.71 -26.05
N ALA A 45 -12.62 -7.82 -27.32
CA ALA A 45 -12.31 -6.80 -28.33
C ALA A 45 -12.93 -5.42 -28.04
N ILE A 46 -14.07 -5.34 -27.34
CA ILE A 46 -14.87 -4.12 -27.30
C ILE A 46 -14.88 -3.44 -25.93
N HIS A 47 -15.00 -4.21 -24.84
CA HIS A 47 -15.38 -3.62 -23.57
C HIS A 47 -14.31 -2.70 -22.98
N LEU A 48 -13.02 -3.06 -23.07
CA LEU A 48 -11.93 -2.19 -22.58
C LEU A 48 -11.63 -1.02 -23.54
N SER A 49 -11.61 -1.28 -24.85
CA SER A 49 -11.33 -0.26 -25.86
C SER A 49 -12.32 0.89 -25.80
N VAL A 50 -13.61 0.60 -25.60
CA VAL A 50 -14.63 1.65 -25.49
C VAL A 50 -14.45 2.50 -24.24
N PHE A 51 -13.99 1.93 -23.10
CA PHE A 51 -13.73 2.73 -21.90
C PHE A 51 -12.57 3.71 -22.10
N PHE A 52 -11.49 3.31 -22.78
CA PHE A 52 -10.39 4.20 -23.15
C PHE A 52 -10.84 5.27 -24.15
N LEU A 53 -11.58 4.87 -25.20
CA LEU A 53 -12.14 5.77 -26.20
C LEU A 53 -13.06 6.83 -25.55
N LEU A 54 -13.98 6.43 -24.68
CA LEU A 54 -14.90 7.35 -23.98
C LEU A 54 -14.17 8.25 -22.96
N SER A 55 -13.07 7.76 -22.38
CA SER A 55 -12.22 8.58 -21.51
C SER A 55 -11.51 9.68 -22.29
N GLY A 56 -11.05 9.37 -23.51
CA GLY A 56 -10.57 10.34 -24.50
C GLY A 56 -11.64 11.33 -24.95
N TYR A 57 -12.82 10.83 -25.31
CA TYR A 57 -13.97 11.64 -25.74
C TYR A 57 -14.35 12.67 -24.68
N THR A 58 -14.34 12.30 -23.40
CA THR A 58 -14.67 13.23 -22.31
C THR A 58 -13.48 14.04 -21.80
N LEU A 59 -12.28 13.84 -22.36
CA LEU A 59 -11.06 14.54 -21.97
C LEU A 59 -11.16 16.03 -22.32
N LYS A 60 -10.56 16.87 -21.47
CA LYS A 60 -10.34 18.30 -21.72
C LYS A 60 -8.84 18.54 -21.62
N THR A 61 -8.28 19.28 -22.57
CA THR A 61 -6.85 19.64 -22.54
C THR A 61 -6.57 20.50 -21.31
N GLN A 62 -5.61 20.07 -20.50
CA GLN A 62 -5.20 20.75 -19.27
C GLN A 62 -3.71 20.55 -19.06
N ASN A 63 -3.04 21.56 -18.51
CA ASN A 63 -1.64 21.44 -18.12
C ASN A 63 -1.45 20.33 -17.09
N ILE A 64 -0.39 19.53 -17.25
CA ILE A 64 -0.01 18.49 -16.28
C ILE A 64 0.65 19.17 -15.10
N THR A 65 -0.17 19.63 -14.16
CA THR A 65 0.28 20.13 -12.86
C THR A 65 0.20 19.02 -11.81
N ARG A 66 0.88 19.22 -10.67
CA ARG A 66 0.73 18.35 -9.50
C ARG A 66 -0.73 18.15 -9.11
N GLU A 67 -1.53 19.21 -9.13
CA GLU A 67 -2.95 19.14 -8.76
C GLU A 67 -3.75 18.27 -9.75
N TYR A 68 -3.49 18.44 -11.04
CA TYR A 68 -4.12 17.61 -12.07
C TYR A 68 -3.81 16.13 -11.85
N THR A 69 -2.53 15.79 -11.66
CA THR A 69 -2.08 14.42 -11.47
C THR A 69 -2.63 13.82 -10.17
N ASN A 70 -2.60 14.56 -9.06
CA ASN A 70 -3.19 14.12 -7.80
C ASN A 70 -4.71 13.88 -7.91
N LYS A 71 -5.42 14.73 -8.66
CA LYS A 71 -6.86 14.56 -8.90
C LYS A 71 -7.16 13.29 -9.71
N LYS A 72 -6.34 12.97 -10.70
CA LYS A 72 -6.46 11.72 -11.48
C LYS A 72 -6.10 10.49 -10.66
N PHE A 73 -5.02 10.58 -9.89
CA PHE A 73 -4.60 9.53 -8.96
C PHE A 73 -5.71 9.25 -7.96
N LYS A 74 -6.23 10.28 -7.29
CA LYS A 74 -7.33 10.14 -6.33
C LYS A 74 -8.54 9.44 -6.94
N ARG A 75 -8.94 9.84 -8.15
CA ARG A 75 -10.12 9.29 -8.85
C ARG A 75 -9.98 7.81 -9.22
N LEU A 76 -8.77 7.33 -9.51
CA LEU A 76 -8.53 5.98 -10.05
C LEU A 76 -7.90 5.04 -9.01
N MET A 77 -6.93 5.53 -8.25
CA MET A 77 -6.16 4.74 -7.30
C MET A 77 -6.82 4.62 -5.92
N GLU A 78 -7.64 5.59 -5.46
CA GLU A 78 -8.37 5.37 -4.19
C GLU A 78 -9.34 4.17 -4.27
N PRO A 79 -10.23 4.07 -5.28
CA PRO A 79 -11.09 2.91 -5.41
C PRO A 79 -10.29 1.61 -5.54
N TYR A 80 -9.17 1.65 -6.28
CA TYR A 80 -8.25 0.52 -6.40
C TYR A 80 -7.76 0.02 -5.02
N PHE A 81 -7.22 0.90 -4.18
CA PHE A 81 -6.71 0.51 -2.85
C PHE A 81 -7.81 0.00 -1.92
N TYR A 82 -9.00 0.61 -1.96
CA TYR A 82 -10.14 0.13 -1.17
C TYR A 82 -10.58 -1.27 -1.61
N THR A 83 -10.57 -1.55 -2.92
CA THR A 83 -10.87 -2.90 -3.44
C THR A 83 -9.83 -3.92 -3.01
N CYS A 84 -8.53 -3.59 -3.11
CA CYS A 84 -7.45 -4.45 -2.61
C CYS A 84 -7.65 -4.80 -1.13
N GLY A 85 -7.91 -3.80 -0.29
CA GLY A 85 -8.16 -4.02 1.15
C GLY A 85 -9.39 -4.86 1.42
N ALA A 86 -10.49 -4.66 0.67
CA ALA A 86 -11.70 -5.45 0.81
C ALA A 86 -11.46 -6.93 0.44
N ILE A 87 -10.72 -7.18 -0.65
CA ILE A 87 -10.36 -8.54 -1.08
C ILE A 87 -9.53 -9.23 0.00
N ILE A 88 -8.48 -8.58 0.53
CA ILE A 88 -7.66 -9.15 1.62
C ILE A 88 -8.54 -9.58 2.80
N LEU A 89 -9.45 -8.71 3.24
CA LEU A 89 -10.32 -9.01 4.38
C LEU A 89 -11.25 -10.19 4.10
N MET A 90 -11.80 -10.26 2.89
CA MET A 90 -12.71 -11.34 2.51
C MET A 90 -11.99 -12.67 2.25
N ASP A 91 -10.77 -12.66 1.70
CA ASP A 91 -9.98 -13.87 1.51
C ASP A 91 -9.56 -14.46 2.87
N VAL A 92 -9.19 -13.62 3.83
CA VAL A 92 -8.98 -14.05 5.24
C VAL A 92 -10.27 -14.60 5.85
N PHE A 93 -11.41 -13.92 5.66
CA PHE A 93 -12.71 -14.39 6.14
C PHE A 93 -13.08 -15.75 5.53
N ASN A 94 -12.92 -15.92 4.22
CA ASN A 94 -13.18 -17.17 3.51
C ASN A 94 -12.27 -18.30 4.00
N SER A 95 -10.99 -18.04 4.25
CA SER A 95 -10.08 -19.03 4.82
C SER A 95 -10.58 -19.55 6.17
N ILE A 96 -10.96 -18.64 7.06
CA ILE A 96 -11.40 -18.98 8.43
C ILE A 96 -12.76 -19.69 8.43
N PHE A 97 -13.76 -19.16 7.73
CA PHE A 97 -15.15 -19.61 7.87
C PHE A 97 -15.60 -20.60 6.81
N ILE A 98 -15.03 -20.56 5.61
CA ILE A 98 -15.43 -21.42 4.49
C ILE A 98 -14.46 -22.60 4.34
N VAL A 99 -13.17 -22.32 4.21
CA VAL A 99 -12.12 -23.35 4.10
C VAL A 99 -11.86 -24.02 5.46
N LYS A 100 -12.16 -23.33 6.56
CA LYS A 100 -11.87 -23.76 7.94
C LYS A 100 -10.37 -23.94 8.20
N ASP A 101 -9.54 -23.15 7.53
CA ASP A 101 -8.11 -23.03 7.81
C ASP A 101 -7.81 -21.64 8.39
N GLU A 102 -7.64 -21.63 9.71
CA GLU A 102 -7.32 -20.44 10.50
C GLU A 102 -5.87 -20.40 10.98
N LYS A 103 -4.97 -21.24 10.41
CA LYS A 103 -3.56 -21.25 10.79
C LYS A 103 -2.89 -19.91 10.49
N ILE A 104 -2.03 -19.45 11.40
CA ILE A 104 -1.24 -18.22 11.24
C ILE A 104 -0.50 -18.23 9.91
N PHE A 105 0.16 -19.34 9.58
CA PHE A 105 0.91 -19.48 8.33
C PHE A 105 0.02 -19.27 7.10
N THR A 106 -1.12 -19.96 7.00
CA THR A 106 -2.06 -19.83 5.88
C THR A 106 -2.59 -18.41 5.74
N ILE A 107 -3.07 -17.81 6.84
CA ILE A 107 -3.65 -16.47 6.82
C ILE A 107 -2.59 -15.43 6.46
N THR A 108 -1.38 -15.54 7.00
CA THR A 108 -0.30 -14.60 6.69
C THR A 108 0.24 -14.78 5.28
N TYR A 109 0.20 -15.99 4.71
CA TYR A 109 0.48 -16.23 3.31
C TYR A 109 -0.54 -15.53 2.39
N ILE A 110 -1.84 -15.64 2.69
CA ILE A 110 -2.90 -14.94 1.96
C ILE A 110 -2.67 -13.42 2.00
N VAL A 111 -2.46 -12.86 3.21
CA VAL A 111 -2.21 -11.42 3.38
C VAL A 111 -0.94 -10.98 2.64
N GLY A 112 0.15 -11.73 2.74
CA GLY A 112 1.41 -11.44 2.05
C GLY A 112 1.25 -11.43 0.52
N LYS A 113 0.64 -12.49 -0.03
CA LYS A 113 0.34 -12.63 -1.46
C LYS A 113 -0.54 -11.48 -1.97
N ASP A 114 -1.52 -11.06 -1.18
CA ASP A 114 -2.46 -10.01 -1.57
C ASP A 114 -1.86 -8.61 -1.54
N ILE A 115 -1.04 -8.31 -0.53
CA ILE A 115 -0.27 -7.07 -0.47
C ILE A 115 0.64 -6.97 -1.70
N ILE A 116 1.34 -8.07 -2.02
CA ILE A 116 2.22 -8.17 -3.19
C ILE A 116 1.47 -7.85 -4.49
N ARG A 117 0.36 -8.54 -4.80
CA ARG A 117 -0.38 -8.29 -6.05
C ARG A 117 -0.94 -6.87 -6.12
N SER A 118 -1.24 -6.26 -4.97
CA SER A 118 -1.75 -4.89 -4.87
C SER A 118 -0.69 -3.82 -5.17
N PHE A 119 0.58 -4.07 -4.79
CA PHE A 119 1.67 -3.15 -5.15
C PHE A 119 2.13 -3.35 -6.59
N PHE A 120 2.16 -4.58 -7.09
CA PHE A 120 2.59 -4.84 -8.46
C PHE A 120 1.52 -4.48 -9.49
N ALA A 121 0.23 -4.63 -9.13
CA ALA A 121 -0.92 -4.19 -9.93
C ALA A 121 -0.93 -4.72 -11.37
N SER A 122 -0.45 -5.96 -11.55
CA SER A 122 -0.47 -6.66 -12.84
C SER A 122 -1.76 -7.47 -13.00
N GLY A 123 -2.35 -7.40 -14.19
CA GLY A 123 -3.53 -8.18 -14.52
C GLY A 123 -3.26 -9.66 -14.81
N LEU A 124 -2.00 -10.08 -14.96
CA LEU A 124 -1.59 -11.47 -15.18
C LEU A 124 -0.48 -11.92 -14.21
N VAL A 125 -0.34 -13.25 -14.07
CA VAL A 125 0.79 -13.86 -13.36
C VAL A 125 2.03 -13.67 -14.21
N THR A 126 3.02 -12.97 -13.66
CA THR A 126 4.09 -12.35 -14.45
C THR A 126 5.44 -12.40 -13.74
N ASN A 127 6.49 -12.26 -14.55
CA ASN A 127 7.87 -12.17 -14.10
C ASN A 127 8.37 -10.73 -14.21
N PHE A 128 8.86 -10.15 -13.11
CA PHE A 128 9.43 -8.81 -13.08
C PHE A 128 10.91 -8.87 -12.72
N ALA A 129 11.78 -8.45 -13.64
CA ALA A 129 13.24 -8.44 -13.41
C ALA A 129 13.77 -9.80 -12.87
N GLY A 130 13.29 -10.91 -13.45
CA GLY A 130 13.66 -12.28 -13.04
C GLY A 130 12.90 -12.83 -11.83
N ILE A 131 11.97 -12.06 -11.25
CA ILE A 131 11.17 -12.46 -10.09
C ILE A 131 9.79 -12.92 -10.55
N GLU A 132 9.46 -14.18 -10.33
CA GLU A 132 8.10 -14.69 -10.52
C GLU A 132 7.21 -14.31 -9.34
N ILE A 133 6.12 -13.60 -9.64
CA ILE A 133 5.23 -13.06 -8.61
C ILE A 133 4.19 -14.09 -8.17
N GLY A 134 3.85 -15.07 -9.04
CA GLY A 134 2.91 -16.15 -8.72
C GLY A 134 1.46 -15.71 -8.50
N THR A 135 1.10 -14.46 -8.81
CA THR A 135 -0.25 -13.94 -8.58
C THR A 135 -0.59 -12.76 -9.50
N ARG A 136 -1.88 -12.40 -9.56
CA ARG A 136 -2.45 -11.30 -10.37
C ARG A 136 -3.49 -10.51 -9.56
N ILE A 137 -3.67 -9.23 -9.89
CA ILE A 137 -4.69 -8.38 -9.24
C ILE A 137 -6.09 -8.52 -9.84
N GLY A 138 -6.22 -9.17 -11.01
CA GLY A 138 -7.48 -9.25 -11.75
C GLY A 138 -7.90 -7.92 -12.38
N ALA A 139 -9.17 -7.79 -12.77
CA ALA A 139 -9.68 -6.75 -13.68
C ALA A 139 -9.41 -5.29 -13.29
N ILE A 140 -9.12 -4.97 -12.01
CA ILE A 140 -8.82 -3.59 -11.59
C ILE A 140 -7.44 -3.08 -12.06
N TRP A 141 -6.60 -3.92 -12.66
CA TRP A 141 -5.38 -3.50 -13.37
C TRP A 141 -5.66 -2.36 -14.38
N PHE A 142 -6.89 -2.32 -14.90
CA PHE A 142 -7.38 -1.28 -15.79
C PHE A 142 -7.27 0.15 -15.21
N LEU A 143 -7.40 0.31 -13.88
CA LEU A 143 -7.38 1.62 -13.23
C LEU A 143 -6.01 2.33 -13.32
N PRO A 144 -4.89 1.71 -12.93
CA PRO A 144 -3.57 2.31 -13.17
C PRO A 144 -3.23 2.41 -14.66
N ALA A 145 -3.63 1.46 -15.51
CA ALA A 145 -3.44 1.59 -16.96
C ALA A 145 -4.14 2.84 -17.54
N MET A 146 -5.39 3.09 -17.14
CA MET A 146 -6.15 4.31 -17.50
C MET A 146 -5.47 5.57 -16.97
N PHE A 147 -4.90 5.53 -15.76
CA PHE A 147 -4.18 6.66 -15.19
C PHE A 147 -3.00 7.06 -16.08
N PHE A 148 -2.15 6.10 -16.48
CA PHE A 148 -1.01 6.35 -17.37
C PHE A 148 -1.46 6.78 -18.77
N ALA A 149 -2.45 6.11 -19.37
CA ALA A 149 -2.98 6.46 -20.69
C ALA A 149 -3.43 7.93 -20.76
N ILE A 150 -4.15 8.41 -19.73
CA ILE A 150 -4.60 9.80 -19.63
C ILE A 150 -3.42 10.78 -19.50
N LEU A 151 -2.41 10.44 -18.70
CA LEU A 151 -1.24 11.32 -18.53
C LEU A 151 -0.42 11.42 -19.82
N ILE A 152 -0.19 10.30 -20.51
CA ILE A 152 0.51 10.24 -21.79
C ILE A 152 -0.21 11.13 -22.82
N VAL A 153 -1.53 10.97 -22.98
CA VAL A 153 -2.28 11.77 -23.95
C VAL A 153 -2.29 13.25 -23.58
N GLN A 154 -2.44 13.60 -22.30
CA GLN A 154 -2.36 15.00 -21.89
C GLN A 154 -0.99 15.61 -22.16
N TRP A 155 0.09 14.83 -21.99
CA TRP A 155 1.44 15.32 -22.24
C TRP A 155 1.61 15.67 -23.71
N VAL A 156 1.15 14.79 -24.61
CA VAL A 156 1.18 15.03 -26.07
C VAL A 156 0.27 16.20 -26.47
N LEU A 157 -0.91 16.34 -25.88
CA LEU A 157 -1.84 17.44 -26.18
C LEU A 157 -1.31 18.82 -25.75
N ASN A 158 -0.48 18.87 -24.70
CA ASN A 158 0.17 20.09 -24.23
C ASN A 158 1.40 20.49 -25.05
N GLN A 159 1.86 19.66 -25.99
CA GLN A 159 2.94 20.03 -26.90
C GLN A 159 2.41 20.92 -28.03
N ASN A 160 3.17 21.98 -28.35
CA ASN A 160 2.88 22.88 -29.47
C ASN A 160 3.34 22.28 -30.81
N ILE A 161 2.71 21.18 -31.22
CA ILE A 161 3.04 20.42 -32.43
C ILE A 161 1.80 20.13 -33.26
N LYS A 162 2.00 19.89 -34.57
CA LYS A 162 0.95 19.49 -35.50
C LYS A 162 0.29 18.17 -35.07
N GLU A 163 -0.98 18.01 -35.40
CA GLU A 163 -1.82 16.89 -34.93
C GLU A 163 -1.32 15.53 -35.41
N TRP A 164 -0.83 15.44 -36.65
CA TRP A 164 -0.24 14.20 -37.16
C TRP A 164 1.01 13.78 -36.36
N LYS A 165 1.80 14.74 -35.85
CA LYS A 165 2.95 14.46 -34.96
C LYS A 165 2.47 13.90 -33.62
N ARG A 166 1.33 14.38 -33.11
CA ARG A 166 0.70 13.83 -31.89
C ARG A 166 0.28 12.37 -32.10
N CYS A 167 -0.34 12.07 -33.24
CA CYS A 167 -0.70 10.71 -33.60
C CYS A 167 0.54 9.83 -33.74
N ALA A 168 1.59 10.29 -34.43
CA ALA A 168 2.84 9.56 -34.58
C ALA A 168 3.52 9.24 -33.23
N ILE A 169 3.57 10.21 -32.31
CA ILE A 169 4.11 10.00 -30.95
C ILE A 169 3.28 8.95 -30.19
N ILE A 170 1.95 9.03 -30.24
CA ILE A 170 1.09 8.06 -29.54
C ILE A 170 1.20 6.66 -30.15
N LEU A 171 1.29 6.54 -31.47
CA LEU A 171 1.53 5.25 -32.14
C LEU A 171 2.90 4.67 -31.74
N PHE A 172 3.93 5.50 -31.69
CA PHE A 172 5.24 5.09 -31.20
C PHE A 172 5.21 4.63 -29.74
N VAL A 173 4.53 5.37 -28.85
CA VAL A 173 4.35 4.98 -27.44
C VAL A 173 3.57 3.67 -27.32
N ALA A 174 2.50 3.48 -28.10
CA ALA A 174 1.74 2.24 -28.12
C ALA A 174 2.60 1.06 -28.60
N LEU A 175 3.38 1.23 -29.66
CA LEU A 175 4.30 0.22 -30.17
C LEU A 175 5.39 -0.13 -29.14
N LEU A 176 5.96 0.87 -28.45
CA LEU A 176 6.89 0.63 -27.35
C LEU A 176 6.23 -0.17 -26.21
N GLY A 177 4.97 0.12 -25.88
CA GLY A 177 4.21 -0.62 -24.87
C GLY A 177 4.04 -2.09 -25.26
N TYR A 178 3.70 -2.34 -26.52
CA TYR A 178 3.58 -3.68 -27.10
C TYR A 178 4.92 -4.44 -27.09
N ILE A 179 5.95 -3.85 -27.70
CA ILE A 179 7.27 -4.49 -27.82
C ILE A 179 7.86 -4.77 -26.43
N SER A 180 7.86 -3.77 -25.54
CA SER A 180 8.48 -3.94 -24.22
C SER A 180 7.80 -5.01 -23.36
N ALA A 181 6.50 -5.25 -23.52
CA ALA A 181 5.78 -6.28 -22.78
C ALA A 181 6.28 -7.70 -23.12
N GLY A 182 6.85 -7.90 -24.32
CA GLY A 182 7.48 -9.16 -24.71
C GLY A 182 8.85 -9.41 -24.06
N TYR A 183 9.50 -8.38 -23.48
CA TYR A 183 10.83 -8.50 -22.86
C TYR A 183 10.79 -8.39 -21.34
N ILE A 184 10.04 -7.41 -20.81
CA ILE A 184 9.97 -7.12 -19.38
C ILE A 184 8.54 -6.74 -19.04
N TRP A 185 7.95 -7.40 -18.04
CA TRP A 185 6.62 -7.04 -17.58
C TRP A 185 6.65 -5.92 -16.54
N LEU A 186 6.26 -4.71 -16.91
CA LEU A 186 6.30 -3.58 -15.99
C LEU A 186 5.07 -3.54 -15.05
N PRO A 187 5.25 -3.15 -13.77
CA PRO A 187 4.15 -3.04 -12.81
C PRO A 187 3.15 -1.95 -13.20
N PHE A 188 2.01 -1.96 -12.52
CA PHE A 188 0.90 -1.02 -12.70
C PHE A 188 0.27 -1.03 -14.08
N SER A 189 0.55 -2.07 -14.87
CA SER A 189 0.05 -2.21 -16.24
C SER A 189 0.33 -0.96 -17.08
N ILE A 190 1.49 -0.32 -16.85
CA ILE A 190 1.88 0.91 -17.56
C ILE A 190 1.98 0.66 -19.07
N GLN A 191 2.46 -0.52 -19.47
CA GLN A 191 2.56 -0.95 -20.87
C GLN A 191 1.19 -1.06 -21.52
N ALA A 192 0.20 -1.62 -20.81
CA ALA A 192 -1.18 -1.63 -21.26
C ALA A 192 -1.74 -0.19 -21.39
N GLY A 193 -1.38 0.69 -20.45
CA GLY A 193 -1.69 2.13 -20.53
C GLY A 193 -1.06 2.85 -21.72
N MET A 194 0.17 2.47 -22.10
CA MET A 194 0.85 2.98 -23.30
C MET A 194 0.10 2.60 -24.56
N THR A 195 -0.28 1.33 -24.73
CA THR A 195 -1.09 0.88 -25.88
C THR A 195 -2.47 1.53 -25.89
N ALA A 196 -3.12 1.60 -24.72
CA ALA A 196 -4.43 2.19 -24.58
C ALA A 196 -4.47 3.71 -24.85
N SER A 197 -3.33 4.40 -24.79
CA SER A 197 -3.22 5.83 -25.12
C SER A 197 -3.67 6.14 -26.55
N ALA A 198 -3.54 5.18 -27.49
CA ALA A 198 -4.07 5.29 -28.84
C ALA A 198 -5.59 5.46 -28.85
N PHE A 199 -6.34 4.64 -28.10
CA PHE A 199 -7.80 4.79 -27.97
C PHE A 199 -8.19 6.10 -27.29
N VAL A 200 -7.44 6.52 -26.27
CA VAL A 200 -7.70 7.79 -25.58
C VAL A 200 -7.51 8.98 -26.53
N LEU A 201 -6.44 9.00 -27.33
CA LEU A 201 -6.23 10.07 -28.32
C LEU A 201 -7.30 10.03 -29.43
N THR A 202 -7.64 8.85 -29.95
CA THR A 202 -8.72 8.68 -30.92
C THR A 202 -10.03 9.24 -30.38
N GLY A 203 -10.37 8.92 -29.13
CA GLY A 203 -11.58 9.44 -28.47
C GLY A 203 -11.60 10.97 -28.40
N TYR A 204 -10.47 11.59 -28.08
CA TYR A 204 -10.33 13.04 -28.05
C TYR A 204 -10.64 13.67 -29.42
N TYR A 205 -10.07 13.12 -30.50
CA TYR A 205 -10.32 13.62 -31.86
C TYR A 205 -11.73 13.32 -32.37
N VAL A 206 -12.30 12.17 -32.00
CA VAL A 206 -13.71 11.84 -32.29
C VAL A 206 -14.65 12.92 -31.76
N ARG A 207 -14.39 13.46 -30.56
CA ARG A 207 -15.14 14.62 -30.06
C ARG A 207 -14.75 15.92 -30.77
N LYS A 208 -13.46 16.20 -30.94
CA LYS A 208 -12.97 17.47 -31.49
C LYS A 208 -13.58 17.79 -32.85
N TYR A 209 -13.69 16.79 -33.73
CA TYR A 209 -14.25 16.96 -35.07
C TYR A 209 -15.70 16.49 -35.21
N SER A 210 -16.38 16.20 -34.10
CA SER A 210 -17.75 15.69 -34.07
C SER A 210 -17.95 14.48 -35.01
N ILE A 211 -16.98 13.56 -35.04
CA ILE A 211 -16.94 12.43 -36.00
C ILE A 211 -18.21 11.57 -35.88
N LEU A 212 -18.73 11.38 -34.67
CA LEU A 212 -19.94 10.60 -34.43
C LEU A 212 -21.17 11.15 -35.15
N GLU A 213 -21.25 12.46 -35.39
CA GLU A 213 -22.39 13.08 -36.10
C GLU A 213 -22.24 12.99 -37.63
N LYS A 214 -21.05 12.65 -38.12
CA LYS A 214 -20.77 12.46 -39.55
C LYS A 214 -21.05 11.03 -40.02
N PHE A 215 -21.16 10.08 -39.10
CA PHE A 215 -21.47 8.69 -39.44
C PHE A 215 -22.93 8.53 -39.88
N ASN A 216 -23.12 7.90 -41.04
CA ASN A 216 -24.41 7.46 -41.54
C ASN A 216 -24.55 5.92 -41.42
N TRP A 217 -25.69 5.38 -41.87
CA TRP A 217 -25.95 3.93 -41.76
C TRP A 217 -24.91 3.06 -42.49
N ALA A 218 -24.36 3.53 -43.61
CA ALA A 218 -23.35 2.80 -44.38
C ALA A 218 -22.03 2.65 -43.60
N HIS A 219 -21.63 3.67 -42.82
CA HIS A 219 -20.47 3.56 -41.93
C HIS A 219 -20.71 2.51 -40.84
N TYR A 220 -21.91 2.48 -40.25
CA TYR A 220 -22.25 1.47 -39.24
C TYR A 220 -22.34 0.06 -39.82
N LEU A 221 -22.81 -0.09 -41.06
CA LEU A 221 -22.73 -1.36 -41.78
C LEU A 221 -21.28 -1.77 -42.01
N ALA A 222 -20.41 -0.85 -42.45
CA ALA A 222 -18.99 -1.13 -42.61
C ALA A 222 -18.32 -1.55 -41.28
N PHE A 223 -18.60 -0.85 -40.17
CA PHE A 223 -18.12 -1.25 -38.85
C PHE A 223 -18.62 -2.63 -38.44
N LEU A 224 -19.88 -2.95 -38.74
CA LEU A 224 -20.45 -4.28 -38.47
C LEU A 224 -19.75 -5.36 -39.28
N LEU A 225 -19.51 -5.12 -40.58
CA LEU A 225 -18.80 -6.05 -41.45
C LEU A 225 -17.35 -6.27 -40.99
N ILE A 226 -16.62 -5.19 -40.66
CA ILE A 226 -15.25 -5.27 -40.12
C ILE A 226 -15.25 -6.05 -38.80
N PHE A 227 -16.22 -5.78 -37.92
CA PHE A 227 -16.30 -6.43 -36.62
C PHE A 227 -16.62 -7.93 -36.75
N ILE A 228 -17.64 -8.30 -37.53
CA ILE A 228 -18.00 -9.70 -37.77
C ILE A 228 -16.86 -10.45 -38.46
N TRP A 229 -16.23 -9.83 -39.46
CA TRP A 229 -15.07 -10.42 -40.13
C TRP A 229 -13.91 -10.61 -39.15
N GLY A 230 -13.65 -9.62 -38.28
CA GLY A 230 -12.61 -9.70 -37.25
C GLY A 230 -12.84 -10.85 -36.28
N VAL A 231 -14.07 -11.01 -35.78
CA VAL A 231 -14.47 -12.13 -34.92
C VAL A 231 -14.33 -13.47 -35.65
N TYR A 232 -14.80 -13.56 -36.89
CA TYR A 232 -14.68 -14.78 -37.70
C TYR A 232 -13.22 -15.19 -37.96
N LYS A 233 -12.31 -14.21 -38.01
CA LYS A 233 -10.87 -14.42 -38.17
C LYS A 233 -10.09 -14.42 -36.86
N GLU A 234 -10.79 -14.46 -35.72
CA GLU A 234 -10.21 -14.51 -34.37
C GLU A 234 -9.34 -13.29 -34.00
N TYR A 235 -9.47 -12.18 -34.75
CA TYR A 235 -8.81 -10.90 -34.47
C TYR A 235 -9.46 -10.13 -33.30
N ASP A 236 -10.50 -10.68 -32.69
CA ASP A 236 -11.24 -10.14 -31.56
C ASP A 236 -10.61 -10.44 -30.19
N HIS A 237 -9.54 -11.25 -30.17
CA HIS A 237 -8.71 -11.53 -28.99
C HIS A 237 -7.82 -10.33 -28.60
N PHE A 238 -8.42 -9.22 -28.18
CA PHE A 238 -7.69 -8.01 -27.78
C PHE A 238 -7.29 -8.04 -26.29
N TYR A 239 -6.28 -8.82 -25.95
CA TYR A 239 -5.77 -8.94 -24.58
C TYR A 239 -4.88 -7.75 -24.18
N ILE A 240 -5.50 -6.56 -24.03
CA ILE A 240 -4.80 -5.33 -23.61
C ILE A 240 -4.04 -5.53 -22.30
N VAL A 241 -4.58 -6.35 -21.40
CA VAL A 241 -3.92 -6.69 -20.12
C VAL A 241 -2.50 -7.23 -20.31
N ALA A 242 -2.27 -7.95 -21.40
CA ALA A 242 -1.01 -8.60 -21.73
C ALA A 242 -0.23 -7.93 -22.85
N ASN A 243 -0.80 -6.89 -23.45
CA ASN A 243 -0.35 -6.40 -24.75
C ASN A 243 -0.15 -7.54 -25.76
N LEU A 244 -1.02 -8.55 -25.74
CA LEU A 244 -0.97 -9.70 -26.64
C LEU A 244 -2.12 -9.62 -27.64
N TYR A 245 -1.78 -9.59 -28.93
CA TYR A 245 -2.71 -9.35 -30.03
C TYR A 245 -2.37 -10.28 -31.21
N PRO A 246 -3.37 -10.86 -31.91
CA PRO A 246 -3.11 -11.62 -33.14
C PRO A 246 -2.44 -10.76 -34.22
N ASP A 247 -2.94 -9.54 -34.43
CA ASP A 247 -2.29 -8.50 -35.22
C ASP A 247 -2.62 -7.13 -34.62
N ILE A 248 -1.60 -6.30 -34.36
CA ILE A 248 -1.79 -5.03 -33.65
C ILE A 248 -2.68 -4.03 -34.42
N LEU A 249 -2.55 -3.96 -35.75
CA LEU A 249 -3.28 -2.99 -36.56
C LEU A 249 -4.71 -3.46 -36.83
N ILE A 250 -4.86 -4.72 -37.23
CA ILE A 250 -6.15 -5.31 -37.54
C ILE A 250 -7.01 -5.35 -36.28
N THR A 251 -6.47 -5.86 -35.17
CA THR A 251 -7.21 -5.93 -33.91
C THR A 251 -7.59 -4.53 -33.42
N PHE A 252 -6.73 -3.51 -33.57
CA PHE A 252 -7.11 -2.14 -33.25
C PHE A 252 -8.31 -1.64 -34.08
N CYS A 253 -8.34 -1.91 -35.38
CA CYS A 253 -9.46 -1.56 -36.27
C CYS A 253 -10.75 -2.31 -35.92
N VAL A 254 -10.66 -3.60 -35.59
CA VAL A 254 -11.79 -4.43 -35.13
C VAL A 254 -12.35 -3.89 -33.82
N SER A 255 -11.49 -3.65 -32.82
CA SER A 255 -11.88 -3.07 -31.53
C SER A 255 -12.49 -1.67 -31.66
N LEU A 256 -11.97 -0.83 -32.55
CA LEU A 256 -12.51 0.51 -32.80
C LEU A 256 -13.89 0.43 -33.47
N SER A 257 -14.07 -0.48 -34.43
CA SER A 257 -15.35 -0.72 -35.10
C SER A 257 -16.40 -1.21 -34.10
N GLY A 258 -16.08 -2.20 -33.27
CA GLY A 258 -16.93 -2.67 -32.18
C GLY A 258 -17.28 -1.57 -31.17
N SER A 259 -16.32 -0.69 -30.85
CA SER A 259 -16.53 0.46 -29.96
C SER A 259 -17.54 1.45 -30.55
N PHE A 260 -17.49 1.74 -31.86
CA PHE A 260 -18.45 2.61 -32.52
C PHE A 260 -19.85 1.99 -32.63
N LEU A 261 -19.95 0.67 -32.90
CA LEU A 261 -21.22 -0.05 -32.86
C LEU A 261 -21.87 0.02 -31.46
N MET A 262 -21.08 -0.19 -30.41
CA MET A 262 -21.56 -0.08 -29.02
C MET A 262 -22.02 1.35 -28.69
N ILE A 263 -21.29 2.37 -29.15
CA ILE A 263 -21.72 3.78 -29.00
C ILE A 263 -23.04 4.03 -29.72
N ARG A 264 -23.24 3.47 -30.92
CA ARG A 264 -24.49 3.59 -31.67
C ARG A 264 -25.66 2.93 -30.95
N LEU A 265 -25.43 1.75 -30.37
CA LEU A 265 -26.41 1.05 -29.54
C LEU A 265 -26.77 1.86 -28.29
N ALA A 266 -25.77 2.43 -27.61
CA ALA A 266 -25.97 3.30 -26.46
C ALA A 266 -26.79 4.56 -26.79
N ARG A 267 -26.61 5.12 -28.01
CA ARG A 267 -27.41 6.24 -28.53
C ARG A 267 -28.86 5.85 -28.81
N CYS A 268 -29.15 4.62 -29.25
CA CYS A 268 -30.53 4.10 -29.31
C CYS A 268 -31.16 3.98 -27.92
N MET A 269 -30.38 3.53 -26.94
CA MET A 269 -30.87 3.20 -25.60
C MET A 269 -30.86 4.39 -24.62
N GLN A 270 -30.95 5.64 -25.10
CA GLN A 270 -30.86 6.85 -24.27
C GLN A 270 -31.88 6.94 -23.13
N LYS A 271 -33.02 6.26 -23.26
CA LYS A 271 -34.08 6.23 -22.24
C LYS A 271 -33.80 5.25 -21.09
N SER A 272 -32.82 4.34 -21.22
CA SER A 272 -32.53 3.35 -20.19
C SER A 272 -31.95 3.98 -18.93
N ARG A 273 -32.67 3.85 -17.80
CA ARG A 273 -32.21 4.31 -16.48
C ARG A 273 -31.18 3.37 -15.87
N ILE A 274 -31.30 2.07 -16.11
CA ILE A 274 -30.42 1.03 -15.57
C ILE A 274 -29.01 1.18 -16.17
N LEU A 275 -28.90 1.23 -17.51
CA LEU A 275 -27.62 1.42 -18.19
C LEU A 275 -26.97 2.75 -17.79
N ASN A 276 -27.79 3.80 -17.63
CA ASN A 276 -27.30 5.08 -17.16
C ASN A 276 -26.71 4.99 -15.75
N PHE A 277 -27.38 4.30 -14.83
CA PHE A 277 -26.89 4.10 -13.47
C PHE A 277 -25.56 3.33 -13.45
N ILE A 278 -25.52 2.16 -14.09
CA ILE A 278 -24.31 1.32 -14.16
C ILE A 278 -23.15 2.13 -14.75
N GLY A 279 -23.39 2.78 -15.88
CA GLY A 279 -22.38 3.61 -16.54
C GLY A 279 -21.88 4.77 -15.70
N ARG A 280 -22.79 5.44 -14.99
CA ARG A 280 -22.44 6.57 -14.11
C ARG A 280 -21.52 6.16 -12.97
N GLN A 281 -21.71 4.94 -12.46
CA GLN A 281 -20.95 4.33 -11.37
C GLN A 281 -19.92 3.30 -11.85
N SER A 282 -19.56 3.30 -13.13
CA SER A 282 -18.73 2.25 -13.76
C SER A 282 -17.45 1.89 -13.01
N VAL A 283 -16.78 2.85 -12.34
CA VAL A 283 -15.58 2.54 -11.53
C VAL A 283 -15.93 1.71 -10.29
N PHE A 284 -16.96 2.09 -9.53
CA PHE A 284 -17.40 1.30 -8.38
C PHE A 284 -17.98 -0.04 -8.79
N PHE A 285 -18.66 -0.07 -9.95
CA PHE A 285 -19.18 -1.31 -10.51
C PHE A 285 -18.04 -2.27 -10.91
N LEU A 286 -16.96 -1.77 -11.52
CA LEU A 286 -15.75 -2.58 -11.79
C LEU A 286 -15.14 -3.14 -10.50
N CYS A 287 -14.98 -2.28 -9.48
CA CYS A 287 -14.45 -2.66 -8.17
C CYS A 287 -15.29 -3.74 -7.48
N ALA A 288 -16.62 -3.59 -7.49
CA ALA A 288 -17.54 -4.55 -6.90
C ALA A 288 -17.58 -5.87 -7.69
N HIS A 289 -17.46 -5.81 -9.02
CA HIS A 289 -17.37 -7.00 -9.86
C HIS A 289 -16.08 -7.76 -9.59
N LEU A 290 -14.93 -7.08 -9.51
CA LEU A 290 -13.68 -7.76 -9.17
C LEU A 290 -13.76 -8.43 -7.80
N PHE A 291 -14.28 -7.73 -6.80
CA PHE A 291 -14.49 -8.31 -5.48
C PHE A 291 -15.33 -9.59 -5.58
N ALA A 292 -16.44 -9.57 -6.33
CA ALA A 292 -17.24 -10.76 -6.57
C ALA A 292 -16.45 -11.90 -7.25
N LEU A 293 -15.69 -11.58 -8.30
CA LEU A 293 -14.89 -12.55 -9.04
C LEU A 293 -13.85 -13.25 -8.16
N GLU A 294 -13.15 -12.50 -7.33
CA GLU A 294 -12.04 -13.04 -6.54
C GLU A 294 -12.53 -13.75 -5.28
N THR A 295 -13.65 -13.32 -4.68
CA THR A 295 -14.01 -13.76 -3.31
C THR A 295 -15.37 -14.44 -3.19
N MET A 296 -16.27 -14.35 -4.19
CA MET A 296 -17.67 -14.80 -4.05
C MET A 296 -17.98 -16.14 -4.73
N GLY A 297 -17.01 -16.76 -5.42
CA GLY A 297 -17.22 -17.98 -6.19
C GLY A 297 -17.91 -19.11 -5.41
N TRP A 298 -17.46 -19.39 -4.18
CA TRP A 298 -18.07 -20.42 -3.33
C TRP A 298 -19.54 -20.13 -3.03
N TYR A 299 -19.89 -18.89 -2.68
CA TYR A 299 -21.26 -18.49 -2.34
C TYR A 299 -22.20 -18.59 -3.54
N PHE A 300 -21.75 -18.15 -4.71
CA PHE A 300 -22.55 -18.26 -5.92
C PHE A 300 -22.78 -19.72 -6.29
N ASN A 301 -21.74 -20.55 -6.23
CA ASN A 301 -21.86 -21.99 -6.51
C ASN A 301 -22.82 -22.67 -5.52
N TYR A 302 -22.74 -22.32 -4.23
CA TYR A 302 -23.66 -22.82 -3.20
C TYR A 302 -25.12 -22.46 -3.50
N ILE A 303 -25.40 -21.19 -3.86
CA ILE A 303 -26.75 -20.73 -4.21
C ILE A 303 -27.29 -21.45 -5.45
N ILE A 304 -26.48 -21.55 -6.51
CA ILE A 304 -26.90 -22.20 -7.77
C ILE A 304 -27.23 -23.68 -7.53
N ASN A 305 -26.37 -24.37 -6.77
CA ASN A 305 -26.59 -25.78 -6.42
C ASN A 305 -27.82 -25.97 -5.54
N ALA A 306 -28.09 -25.07 -4.59
CA ALA A 306 -29.27 -25.12 -3.74
C ALA A 306 -30.58 -24.92 -4.50
N ILE A 307 -30.57 -24.15 -5.60
CA ILE A 307 -31.72 -23.97 -6.50
C ILE A 307 -31.90 -25.18 -7.44
N GLY A 308 -30.89 -26.05 -7.55
CA GLY A 308 -30.93 -27.24 -8.41
C GLY A 308 -30.68 -26.94 -9.89
N ILE A 309 -30.02 -25.82 -10.22
CA ILE A 309 -29.64 -25.50 -11.60
C ILE A 309 -28.47 -26.38 -12.01
N THR A 310 -28.71 -27.27 -12.97
CA THR A 310 -27.72 -28.20 -13.52
C THR A 310 -27.42 -27.88 -14.99
N GLY A 311 -26.28 -28.36 -15.48
CA GLY A 311 -25.80 -28.11 -16.84
C GLY A 311 -25.00 -26.81 -16.98
N GLU A 312 -23.95 -26.84 -17.80
CA GLU A 312 -22.97 -25.75 -17.92
C GLU A 312 -23.56 -24.40 -18.39
N ILE A 313 -24.46 -24.41 -19.39
CA ILE A 313 -25.04 -23.17 -19.93
C ILE A 313 -26.01 -22.52 -18.92
N PRO A 314 -27.00 -23.23 -18.34
CA PRO A 314 -27.82 -22.68 -17.27
C PRO A 314 -27.00 -22.19 -16.08
N TYR A 315 -25.94 -22.93 -15.71
CA TYR A 315 -25.03 -22.55 -14.64
C TYR A 315 -24.29 -21.24 -14.93
N MET A 316 -23.76 -21.08 -16.14
CA MET A 316 -23.11 -19.85 -16.60
C MET A 316 -24.07 -18.65 -16.50
N TRP A 317 -25.30 -18.78 -16.99
CA TRP A 317 -26.30 -17.70 -16.90
C TRP A 317 -26.70 -17.39 -15.47
N ALA A 318 -26.87 -18.40 -14.61
CA ALA A 318 -27.15 -18.20 -13.20
C ALA A 318 -26.01 -17.46 -12.49
N SER A 319 -24.76 -17.85 -12.73
CA SER A 319 -23.56 -17.17 -12.22
C SER A 319 -23.46 -15.73 -12.73
N PHE A 320 -23.77 -15.49 -14.00
CA PHE A 320 -23.81 -14.14 -14.58
C PHE A 320 -24.85 -13.26 -13.90
N ILE A 321 -26.07 -13.76 -13.68
CA ILE A 321 -27.14 -13.03 -13.01
C ILE A 321 -26.76 -12.72 -11.56
N LEU A 322 -26.22 -13.68 -10.82
CA LEU A 322 -25.76 -13.46 -9.44
C LEU A 322 -24.65 -12.41 -9.37
N ASN A 323 -23.65 -12.50 -10.26
CA ASN A 323 -22.60 -11.49 -10.37
C ASN A 323 -23.18 -10.09 -10.64
N LEU A 324 -24.13 -9.98 -11.57
CA LEU A 324 -24.75 -8.70 -11.92
C LEU A 324 -25.56 -8.12 -10.75
N LEU A 325 -26.34 -8.96 -10.06
CA LEU A 325 -27.13 -8.55 -8.88
C LEU A 325 -26.22 -8.11 -7.73
N PHE A 326 -25.22 -8.93 -7.37
CA PHE A 326 -24.26 -8.62 -6.32
C PHE A 326 -23.51 -7.33 -6.62
N THR A 327 -22.99 -7.18 -7.84
CA THR A 327 -22.24 -5.99 -8.24
C THR A 327 -23.10 -4.73 -8.17
N THR A 328 -24.36 -4.83 -8.59
CA THR A 328 -25.32 -3.72 -8.53
C THR A 328 -25.62 -3.33 -7.08
N LEU A 329 -25.91 -4.31 -6.22
CA LEU A 329 -26.21 -4.08 -4.80
C LEU A 329 -25.01 -3.47 -4.07
N SER A 330 -23.82 -4.05 -4.22
CA SER A 330 -22.59 -3.51 -3.62
C SER A 330 -22.30 -2.09 -4.11
N THR A 331 -22.52 -1.80 -5.40
CA THR A 331 -22.34 -0.45 -5.94
C THR A 331 -23.31 0.57 -5.33
N LEU A 332 -24.56 0.16 -5.06
CA LEU A 332 -25.55 1.00 -4.36
C LEU A 332 -25.11 1.30 -2.93
N ILE A 333 -24.66 0.28 -2.19
CA ILE A 333 -24.15 0.42 -0.82
C ILE A 333 -22.95 1.37 -0.78
N ILE A 334 -21.96 1.15 -1.65
CA ILE A 334 -20.75 2.00 -1.73
C ILE A 334 -21.13 3.44 -2.07
N SER A 335 -22.05 3.64 -3.02
CA SER A 335 -22.52 4.97 -3.42
C SER A 335 -23.22 5.70 -2.27
N PHE A 336 -24.03 4.97 -1.49
CA PHE A 336 -24.70 5.50 -0.30
C PHE A 336 -23.70 5.89 0.79
N MET A 337 -22.78 4.98 1.15
CA MET A 337 -21.72 5.24 2.14
C MET A 337 -20.83 6.42 1.76
N THR A 338 -20.46 6.54 0.49
CA THR A 338 -19.63 7.65 -0.01
C THR A 338 -20.33 9.00 0.13
N ASN A 339 -21.66 9.03 -0.06
CA ASN A 339 -22.44 10.26 0.12
C ASN A 339 -22.55 10.63 1.61
N LEU A 340 -22.75 9.66 2.50
CA LEU A 340 -22.74 9.90 3.95
C LEU A 340 -21.40 10.48 4.41
N LYS A 341 -20.29 9.85 4.02
CA LYS A 341 -18.93 10.29 4.38
C LYS A 341 -18.65 11.73 3.97
N LYS A 342 -19.08 12.14 2.76
CA LYS A 342 -18.89 13.52 2.28
C LYS A 342 -19.56 14.56 3.18
N ASN A 343 -20.72 14.25 3.74
CA ASN A 343 -21.45 15.18 4.60
C ASN A 343 -20.79 15.32 5.98
N THR A 344 -20.29 14.20 6.54
CA THR A 344 -19.63 14.19 7.86
C THR A 344 -18.25 14.86 7.85
N PHE A 345 -17.43 14.61 6.82
CA PHE A 345 -16.05 15.10 6.76
C PHE A 345 -15.94 16.63 6.59
N THR A 346 -16.91 17.27 5.93
CA THR A 346 -16.95 18.74 5.78
C THR A 346 -17.12 19.47 7.12
N LEU A 347 -17.80 18.86 8.09
CA LEU A 347 -18.03 19.43 9.41
C LEU A 347 -16.78 19.32 10.30
N GLU A 348 -16.04 18.20 10.20
CA GLU A 348 -14.88 17.94 11.07
C GLU A 348 -13.60 18.66 10.62
N MET A 349 -13.40 18.93 9.32
CA MET A 349 -12.23 19.67 8.82
C MET A 349 -12.11 21.09 9.39
N TYR A 350 -13.24 21.72 9.79
CA TYR A 350 -13.22 23.04 10.43
C TYR A 350 -12.66 22.99 11.87
N ALA A 351 -12.69 21.83 12.54
CA ALA A 351 -12.27 21.69 13.94
C ALA A 351 -10.77 21.35 14.11
N ILE A 352 -10.08 20.86 13.06
CA ILE A 352 -8.73 20.27 13.16
C ILE A 352 -7.59 21.31 13.01
N LYS A 353 -7.91 22.57 12.69
CA LYS A 353 -6.91 23.65 12.54
C LYS A 353 -6.37 24.19 13.88
N SER A 354 -6.01 23.33 14.83
CA SER A 354 -5.23 23.72 16.00
C SER A 354 -4.10 22.73 16.38
N GLY A 355 -2.89 23.03 15.89
CA GLY A 355 -1.66 23.07 16.69
C GLY A 355 -0.95 21.77 17.16
N LYS A 356 0.29 21.63 16.62
CA LYS A 356 1.57 21.23 17.29
C LYS A 356 2.15 19.80 17.18
N ARG A 357 1.48 18.80 16.60
CA ARG A 357 2.11 17.48 16.34
C ARG A 357 1.63 16.87 15.02
N ASP A 358 2.54 16.31 14.24
CA ASP A 358 2.19 15.60 13.00
C ASP A 358 1.66 14.21 13.34
N CYS A 359 0.34 14.08 13.46
CA CYS A 359 -0.36 12.81 13.76
C CYS A 359 0.02 11.69 12.77
N SER A 360 0.40 12.02 11.52
CA SER A 360 0.82 11.04 10.51
C SER A 360 2.03 10.24 10.98
N VAL A 361 2.94 10.85 11.73
CA VAL A 361 4.15 10.18 12.22
C VAL A 361 3.82 9.22 13.36
N ASP A 362 2.86 9.57 14.21
CA ASP A 362 2.43 8.67 15.27
C ASP A 362 1.59 7.51 14.71
N ILE A 363 0.72 7.75 13.73
CA ILE A 363 0.04 6.69 12.98
C ILE A 363 1.07 5.74 12.33
N MET A 364 2.11 6.29 11.69
CA MET A 364 3.21 5.50 11.11
C MET A 364 3.87 4.61 12.17
N LYS A 365 4.23 5.17 13.33
CA LYS A 365 4.78 4.40 14.46
C LYS A 365 3.82 3.32 14.97
N GLY A 366 2.52 3.60 14.96
CA GLY A 366 1.48 2.64 15.32
C GLY A 366 1.45 1.44 14.37
N ILE A 367 1.51 1.70 13.07
CA ILE A 367 1.61 0.63 12.06
C ILE A 367 2.93 -0.16 12.24
N LEU A 368 4.05 0.53 12.44
CA LEU A 368 5.37 -0.10 12.60
C LEU A 368 5.44 -1.04 13.81
N ILE A 369 4.90 -0.63 14.97
CA ILE A 369 4.90 -1.50 16.15
C ILE A 369 3.94 -2.68 15.98
N PHE A 370 2.80 -2.47 15.32
CA PHE A 370 1.87 -3.55 14.97
C PHE A 370 2.55 -4.57 14.05
N SER A 371 3.25 -4.10 13.02
CA SER A 371 4.04 -4.95 12.12
C SER A 371 5.15 -5.70 12.86
N MET A 372 5.85 -5.07 13.79
CA MET A 372 6.87 -5.72 14.62
C MET A 372 6.29 -6.88 15.44
N LEU A 373 5.14 -6.69 16.09
CA LEU A 373 4.48 -7.72 16.88
C LEU A 373 4.02 -8.91 16.01
N ILE A 374 3.48 -8.64 14.82
CA ILE A 374 3.17 -9.69 13.83
C ILE A 374 4.45 -10.42 13.42
N GLY A 375 5.52 -9.67 13.13
CA GLY A 375 6.81 -10.21 12.70
C GLY A 375 7.52 -11.10 13.71
N HIS A 376 7.17 -11.01 15.00
CA HIS A 376 7.68 -11.86 16.08
C HIS A 376 6.86 -13.16 16.26
N SER A 377 5.88 -13.41 15.38
CA SER A 377 5.13 -14.66 15.31
C SER A 377 5.65 -15.56 14.18
N ALA A 378 5.27 -16.84 14.16
CA ALA A 378 5.62 -17.80 13.10
C ALA A 378 4.80 -17.56 11.82
N ILE A 379 5.08 -16.45 11.13
CA ILE A 379 4.34 -15.99 9.94
C ILE A 379 4.98 -16.49 8.64
N ASP A 380 4.21 -16.42 7.55
CA ASP A 380 4.68 -16.69 6.19
C ASP A 380 5.89 -15.81 5.80
N ILE A 381 6.78 -16.39 5.00
CA ILE A 381 8.04 -15.77 4.58
C ILE A 381 7.82 -14.50 3.75
N ASN A 382 6.79 -14.44 2.92
CA ASN A 382 6.54 -13.25 2.08
C ASN A 382 6.09 -12.08 2.96
N LEU A 383 5.14 -12.32 3.87
CA LEU A 383 4.71 -11.29 4.81
C LEU A 383 5.86 -10.84 5.71
N ARG A 384 6.70 -11.79 6.17
CA ARG A 384 7.92 -11.49 6.93
C ARG A 384 8.85 -10.57 6.15
N ARG A 385 9.18 -10.88 4.89
CA ARG A 385 10.04 -10.03 4.05
C ARG A 385 9.48 -8.63 3.90
N ILE A 386 8.16 -8.47 3.66
CA ILE A 386 7.50 -7.17 3.56
C ILE A 386 7.65 -6.37 4.86
N ILE A 387 7.33 -6.96 6.02
CA ILE A 387 7.43 -6.30 7.32
C ILE A 387 8.89 -5.91 7.60
N PHE A 388 9.81 -6.86 7.45
CA PHE A 388 11.22 -6.71 7.80
C PHE A 388 11.95 -5.71 6.90
N SER A 389 11.52 -5.57 5.65
CA SER A 389 12.09 -4.64 4.66
C SER A 389 12.25 -3.18 5.12
N CYS A 390 11.46 -2.69 6.08
CA CYS A 390 11.58 -1.30 6.55
C CYS A 390 11.26 -1.05 8.02
N HIS A 391 10.61 -1.97 8.76
CA HIS A 391 9.97 -1.58 10.02
C HIS A 391 10.92 -1.05 11.12
N MET A 392 12.05 -1.72 11.38
CA MET A 392 12.98 -1.28 12.44
C MET A 392 13.78 -0.03 12.05
N VAL A 393 14.29 0.03 10.81
CA VAL A 393 15.02 1.21 10.33
C VAL A 393 14.12 2.43 10.21
N ALA A 394 12.80 2.26 10.03
CA ALA A 394 11.86 3.37 10.05
C ALA A 394 11.84 4.10 11.41
N PHE A 395 11.95 3.39 12.53
CA PHE A 395 12.09 4.01 13.84
C PHE A 395 13.43 4.77 13.99
N VAL A 396 14.52 4.24 13.44
CA VAL A 396 15.82 4.92 13.39
C VAL A 396 15.73 6.19 12.55
N PHE A 397 15.16 6.09 11.35
CA PHE A 397 14.91 7.20 10.44
C PHE A 397 14.09 8.30 11.12
N LEU A 398 12.99 7.96 11.80
CA LEU A 398 12.17 8.92 12.53
C LEU A 398 12.93 9.56 13.70
N SER A 399 13.80 8.81 14.37
CA SER A 399 14.67 9.33 15.42
C SER A 399 15.67 10.38 14.89
N GLY A 400 16.18 10.17 13.66
CA GLY A 400 16.98 11.13 12.91
C GLY A 400 16.16 12.33 12.44
N TYR A 401 14.97 12.09 11.90
CA TYR A 401 14.03 13.14 11.49
C TYR A 401 13.71 14.10 12.65
N PHE A 402 13.54 13.62 13.88
CA PHE A 402 13.33 14.52 15.03
C PHE A 402 14.60 15.02 15.73
N TYR A 403 15.78 14.72 15.18
CA TYR A 403 17.03 15.25 15.72
C TYR A 403 17.03 16.78 15.74
N ARG A 404 17.73 17.32 16.74
CA ARG A 404 17.96 18.74 16.95
C ARG A 404 19.43 18.92 17.32
N PRO A 405 20.16 19.83 16.65
CA PRO A 405 21.54 20.16 17.01
C PRO A 405 21.61 20.65 18.46
N VAL A 406 22.74 20.39 19.12
CA VAL A 406 22.87 20.66 20.56
C VAL A 406 24.01 21.62 20.85
N LYS A 407 23.79 22.51 21.83
CA LYS A 407 24.79 23.48 22.31
C LYS A 407 25.75 22.91 23.37
N SER A 408 25.31 21.92 24.15
CA SER A 408 26.10 21.29 25.22
C SER A 408 26.07 19.77 25.11
N LEU A 409 27.23 19.18 24.82
CA LEU A 409 27.41 17.74 24.61
C LEU A 409 27.06 16.94 25.89
N GLY A 410 27.64 17.30 27.04
CA GLY A 410 27.45 16.58 28.30
C GLY A 410 25.99 16.51 28.76
N ASN A 411 25.27 17.63 28.71
CA ASN A 411 23.85 17.67 29.06
C ASN A 411 23.01 16.76 28.17
N ARG A 412 23.37 16.66 26.88
CA ARG A 412 22.68 15.77 25.95
C ARG A 412 22.94 14.30 26.24
N ILE A 413 24.18 13.94 26.55
CA ILE A 413 24.55 12.57 26.91
C ILE A 413 23.75 12.14 28.14
N ILE A 414 23.69 12.97 29.19
CA ILE A 414 22.89 12.70 30.39
C ILE A 414 21.41 12.51 30.03
N GLN A 415 20.86 13.33 29.13
CA GLN A 415 19.48 13.19 28.67
C GLN A 415 19.25 11.87 27.90
N LEU A 416 20.19 11.47 27.04
CA LEU A 416 20.12 10.20 26.31
C LEU A 416 20.19 9.01 27.28
N CYS A 417 21.11 9.02 28.24
CA CYS A 417 21.20 7.98 29.27
C CYS A 417 19.89 7.87 30.06
N LYS A 418 19.33 8.99 30.53
CA LYS A 418 18.04 8.99 31.24
C LYS A 418 16.88 8.48 30.38
N SER A 419 16.86 8.83 29.10
CA SER A 419 15.75 8.48 28.21
C SER A 419 15.76 7.04 27.70
N PHE A 420 16.95 6.44 27.50
CA PHE A 420 17.08 5.09 26.92
C PHE A 420 17.53 4.08 27.97
N LEU A 421 18.65 4.35 28.65
CA LEU A 421 19.19 3.44 29.68
C LEU A 421 18.29 3.41 30.92
N GLY A 422 17.58 4.50 31.24
CA GLY A 422 16.57 4.51 32.30
C GLY A 422 15.42 3.54 32.03
N SER A 423 14.86 3.54 30.82
CA SER A 423 13.82 2.58 30.42
C SER A 423 14.36 1.15 30.31
N TYR A 424 15.58 0.99 29.80
CA TYR A 424 16.22 -0.31 29.66
C TYR A 424 16.53 -0.94 31.02
N GLY A 425 17.13 -0.18 31.95
CA GLY A 425 17.43 -0.64 33.29
C GLY A 425 16.17 -1.00 34.08
N CYS A 426 15.08 -0.24 33.92
CA CYS A 426 13.77 -0.61 34.48
C CYS A 426 13.28 -1.95 33.95
N PHE A 427 13.37 -2.18 32.64
CA PHE A 427 13.05 -3.47 32.03
C PHE A 427 13.93 -4.60 32.60
N CYS A 428 15.25 -4.42 32.62
CA CYS A 428 16.18 -5.43 33.15
C CYS A 428 15.87 -5.77 34.60
N PHE A 429 15.61 -4.77 35.44
CA PHE A 429 15.24 -4.97 36.84
C PHE A 429 13.96 -5.80 36.97
N VAL A 430 12.88 -5.41 36.28
CA VAL A 430 11.61 -6.14 36.34
C VAL A 430 11.80 -7.59 35.87
N HIS A 431 12.45 -7.81 34.73
CA HIS A 431 12.63 -9.15 34.19
C HIS A 431 13.51 -10.03 35.10
N LEU A 432 14.62 -9.50 35.63
CA LEU A 432 15.48 -10.22 36.56
C LEU A 432 14.75 -10.58 37.86
N THR A 433 13.89 -9.70 38.38
CA THR A 433 13.09 -10.01 39.58
C THR A 433 12.05 -11.10 39.35
N LEU A 434 11.47 -11.17 38.16
CA LEU A 434 10.51 -12.23 37.80
C LEU A 434 11.19 -13.60 37.74
N TYR A 435 12.40 -13.68 37.18
CA TYR A 435 13.17 -14.94 37.09
C TYR A 435 13.87 -15.33 38.39
N TRP A 436 14.24 -14.37 39.23
CA TRP A 436 14.79 -14.67 40.56
C TRP A 436 13.81 -15.47 41.43
N ARG A 437 12.50 -15.28 41.21
CA ARG A 437 11.45 -16.02 41.92
C ARG A 437 11.55 -17.54 41.75
N ASP A 438 12.17 -18.01 40.66
CA ASP A 438 12.36 -19.43 40.37
C ASP A 438 13.61 -20.03 41.05
N GLY A 439 14.39 -19.22 41.80
CA GLY A 439 15.49 -19.67 42.66
C GLY A 439 16.77 -20.14 41.95
N ASN A 440 16.85 -20.04 40.63
CA ASN A 440 17.99 -20.53 39.84
C ASN A 440 19.06 -19.44 39.64
N ILE A 441 20.16 -19.55 40.39
CA ILE A 441 21.29 -18.59 40.37
C ILE A 441 22.01 -18.56 39.01
N ASP A 442 22.20 -19.71 38.37
CA ASP A 442 22.92 -19.81 37.09
C ASP A 442 22.14 -19.10 35.97
N SER A 443 20.82 -19.31 35.94
CA SER A 443 19.93 -18.63 35.00
C SER A 443 19.92 -17.11 35.23
N PHE A 444 19.89 -16.68 36.49
CA PHE A 444 19.96 -15.27 36.84
C PHE A 444 21.26 -14.63 36.33
N LEU A 445 22.42 -15.27 36.57
CA LEU A 445 23.71 -14.79 36.07
C LEU A 445 23.78 -14.77 34.54
N GLN A 446 23.18 -15.75 33.86
CA GLN A 446 23.13 -15.78 32.40
C GLN A 446 22.29 -14.63 31.83
N TYR A 447 21.11 -14.36 32.38
CA TYR A 447 20.29 -13.21 31.98
C TYR A 447 20.98 -11.89 32.31
N LEU A 448 21.64 -11.77 33.46
CA LEU A 448 22.39 -10.58 33.85
C LEU A 448 23.51 -10.29 32.85
N LYS A 449 24.32 -11.30 32.48
CA LYS A 449 25.35 -11.16 31.44
C LYS A 449 24.74 -10.73 30.10
N SER A 450 23.64 -11.35 29.71
CA SER A 450 22.93 -11.04 28.46
C SER A 450 22.41 -9.60 28.43
N TYR A 451 21.93 -9.06 29.56
CA TYR A 451 21.49 -7.67 29.67
C TYR A 451 22.63 -6.66 29.72
N ILE A 452 23.75 -6.99 30.35
CA ILE A 452 24.93 -6.12 30.33
C ILE A 452 25.44 -5.95 28.90
N LEU A 453 25.52 -7.05 28.15
CA LEU A 453 26.04 -7.05 26.79
C LEU A 453 24.99 -6.67 25.74
N SER A 454 23.70 -6.83 26.02
CA SER A 454 22.58 -6.31 25.24
C SER A 454 22.67 -6.63 23.73
N ILE A 455 22.99 -7.88 23.40
CA ILE A 455 23.20 -8.32 22.01
C ILE A 455 21.90 -8.95 21.48
N SER A 456 21.55 -8.68 20.22
CA SER A 456 20.35 -9.28 19.63
C SER A 456 20.49 -10.78 19.36
N TYR A 457 21.67 -11.27 18.99
CA TYR A 457 22.04 -12.66 18.83
C TYR A 457 23.57 -12.75 18.97
N ALA A 458 24.12 -13.93 19.25
CA ALA A 458 25.57 -14.16 19.28
C ALA A 458 26.01 -14.98 18.05
N ARG A 459 27.27 -14.81 17.62
CA ARG A 459 27.84 -15.58 16.49
C ARG A 459 29.29 -16.00 16.71
N VAL A 460 30.27 -15.14 16.40
CA VAL A 460 31.70 -15.44 16.62
C VAL A 460 32.13 -15.02 18.02
N LEU A 461 31.75 -13.81 18.41
CA LEU A 461 31.94 -13.32 19.77
C LEU A 461 30.76 -13.76 20.63
N TYR A 462 31.03 -14.03 21.92
CA TYR A 462 30.00 -14.18 22.94
C TYR A 462 29.01 -15.34 22.71
N THR A 463 29.49 -16.47 22.17
CA THR A 463 28.68 -17.64 21.79
C THR A 463 27.84 -18.24 22.93
N ASP A 464 28.25 -18.00 24.18
CA ASP A 464 27.58 -18.43 25.41
C ASP A 464 26.44 -17.50 25.86
N ILE A 465 26.26 -16.36 25.21
CA ILE A 465 25.30 -15.33 25.60
C ILE A 465 24.01 -15.43 24.80
N MET A 466 22.89 -15.37 25.52
CA MET A 466 21.56 -15.46 24.95
C MET A 466 21.12 -14.13 24.34
N SER A 467 20.27 -14.22 23.32
CA SER A 467 19.55 -13.08 22.79
C SER A 467 18.65 -12.45 23.86
N ILE A 468 18.67 -11.13 23.96
CA ILE A 468 17.71 -10.38 24.80
C ILE A 468 16.40 -10.03 24.09
N GLY A 469 16.15 -10.63 22.92
CA GLY A 469 14.97 -10.37 22.11
C GLY A 469 14.88 -8.91 21.64
N PRO A 470 13.69 -8.40 21.26
CA PRO A 470 13.50 -7.09 20.61
C PRO A 470 14.01 -5.86 21.39
N VAL A 471 14.29 -5.99 22.69
CA VAL A 471 14.74 -4.87 23.53
C VAL A 471 16.16 -4.40 23.17
N TYR A 472 16.96 -5.23 22.48
CA TYR A 472 18.27 -4.78 21.93
C TYR A 472 18.13 -3.51 21.08
N PHE A 473 16.96 -3.29 20.48
CA PHE A 473 16.69 -2.09 19.68
C PHE A 473 16.83 -0.80 20.50
N ILE A 474 16.53 -0.80 21.81
CA ILE A 474 16.64 0.37 22.68
C ILE A 474 18.11 0.78 22.86
N THR A 475 18.98 -0.19 23.15
CA THR A 475 20.43 0.04 23.34
C THR A 475 21.12 0.35 22.01
N MET A 476 20.75 -0.34 20.93
CA MET A 476 21.21 0.00 19.57
C MET A 476 20.83 1.43 19.19
N LEU A 477 19.57 1.85 19.43
CA LEU A 477 19.12 3.22 19.12
C LEU A 477 19.81 4.27 20.00
N PHE A 478 20.13 3.94 21.25
CA PHE A 478 20.98 4.77 22.09
C PHE A 478 22.38 4.97 21.45
N CYS A 479 23.03 3.88 21.01
CA CYS A 479 24.33 3.92 20.35
C CYS A 479 24.29 4.77 19.07
N VAL A 480 23.29 4.58 18.18
CA VAL A 480 23.11 5.40 16.98
C VAL A 480 23.09 6.90 17.33
N ARG A 481 22.29 7.28 18.34
CA ARG A 481 22.16 8.69 18.74
C ARG A 481 23.41 9.24 19.39
N LEU A 482 24.12 8.43 20.17
CA LEU A 482 25.36 8.83 20.82
C LEU A 482 26.47 9.05 19.78
N ILE A 483 26.69 8.10 18.88
CA ILE A 483 27.69 8.19 17.82
C ILE A 483 27.38 9.38 16.91
N TYR A 484 26.14 9.52 16.47
CA TYR A 484 25.75 10.66 15.62
C TYR A 484 25.93 12.00 16.35
N LEU A 485 25.66 12.08 17.66
CA LEU A 485 25.90 13.28 18.44
C LEU A 485 27.39 13.70 18.43
N PHE A 486 28.31 12.74 18.52
CA PHE A 486 29.74 13.03 18.40
C PHE A 486 30.10 13.51 16.99
N ILE A 487 29.57 12.85 15.94
CA ILE A 487 29.76 13.28 14.55
C ILE A 487 29.26 14.72 14.36
N ASP A 488 28.05 15.04 14.81
CA ASP A 488 27.46 16.38 14.67
C ASP A 488 28.23 17.46 15.45
N TYR A 489 28.81 17.10 16.60
CA TYR A 489 29.57 18.01 17.44
C TYR A 489 30.96 18.33 16.89
N PHE A 490 31.67 17.34 16.35
CA PHE A 490 33.05 17.51 15.87
C PHE A 490 33.16 17.86 14.39
N VAL A 491 32.15 17.54 13.58
CA VAL A 491 32.18 17.74 12.13
C VAL A 491 31.16 18.80 11.75
N ASN A 492 31.60 19.96 11.25
CA ASN A 492 30.68 21.05 10.90
C ASN A 492 30.06 20.89 9.50
N SER A 493 30.77 20.28 8.55
CA SER A 493 30.32 20.15 7.16
C SER A 493 29.36 18.97 6.97
N ASP A 494 28.16 19.23 6.44
CA ASP A 494 27.17 18.18 6.15
C ASP A 494 27.67 17.11 5.18
N LYS A 495 28.54 17.48 4.23
CA LYS A 495 29.16 16.53 3.30
C LYS A 495 30.11 15.59 4.03
N LEU A 496 30.91 16.11 4.96
CA LEU A 496 31.81 15.30 5.79
C LEU A 496 31.03 14.42 6.77
N LYS A 497 29.94 14.92 7.37
CA LYS A 497 29.05 14.10 8.20
C LYS A 497 28.52 12.90 7.41
N LEU A 498 28.04 13.12 6.18
CA LEU A 498 27.56 12.06 5.31
C LEU A 498 28.68 11.06 4.97
N LEU A 499 29.89 11.54 4.65
CA LEU A 499 31.04 10.68 4.40
C LEU A 499 31.39 9.80 5.60
N PHE A 500 31.50 10.38 6.81
CA PHE A 500 31.76 9.62 8.04
C PHE A 500 30.67 8.59 8.32
N VAL A 501 29.40 8.96 8.15
CA VAL A 501 28.26 8.05 8.31
C VAL A 501 28.34 6.88 7.33
N ILE A 502 28.66 7.13 6.06
CA ILE A 502 28.83 6.06 5.06
C ILE A 502 29.98 5.13 5.47
N MET A 503 31.16 5.68 5.80
CA MET A 503 32.31 4.87 6.22
C MET A 503 31.99 4.00 7.44
N LEU A 504 31.39 4.57 8.48
CA LEU A 504 30.99 3.82 9.68
C LEU A 504 29.95 2.75 9.35
N SER A 505 28.99 3.05 8.48
CA SER A 505 27.98 2.06 8.10
C SER A 505 28.54 0.89 7.30
N ILE A 506 29.58 1.11 6.48
CA ILE A 506 30.33 0.04 5.80
C ILE A 506 31.07 -0.81 6.85
N VAL A 507 31.73 -0.18 7.82
CA VAL A 507 32.37 -0.91 8.94
C VAL A 507 31.35 -1.78 9.69
N GLY A 508 30.16 -1.25 9.98
CA GLY A 508 29.08 -2.01 10.61
C GLY A 508 28.65 -3.24 9.80
N VAL A 509 28.60 -3.12 8.47
CA VAL A 509 28.26 -4.24 7.55
C VAL A 509 29.36 -5.29 7.56
N GLU A 510 30.62 -4.89 7.45
CA GLU A 510 31.75 -5.82 7.48
C GLU A 510 31.82 -6.58 8.80
N LEU A 511 31.72 -5.89 9.94
CA LEU A 511 31.64 -6.52 11.26
C LEU A 511 30.49 -7.54 11.32
N GLY A 512 29.33 -7.19 10.78
CA GLY A 512 28.17 -8.07 10.71
C GLY A 512 28.40 -9.32 9.87
N ASN A 513 29.01 -9.17 8.69
CA ASN A 513 29.31 -10.25 7.75
C ASN A 513 30.32 -11.25 8.34
N TYR A 514 31.38 -10.76 8.97
CA TYR A 514 32.39 -11.58 9.66
C TYR A 514 31.88 -12.17 10.99
N GLY A 515 30.69 -11.77 11.46
CA GLY A 515 30.09 -12.29 12.69
C GLY A 515 30.64 -11.70 13.98
N TYR A 516 31.36 -10.57 13.90
CA TYR A 516 31.82 -9.78 15.04
C TYR A 516 30.67 -8.92 15.60
N TRP A 517 29.65 -9.59 16.14
CA TRP A 517 28.47 -8.93 16.69
C TRP A 517 28.79 -8.36 18.08
N LEU A 518 28.74 -7.03 18.18
CA LEU A 518 29.30 -6.29 19.31
C LEU A 518 28.26 -6.06 20.43
N PRO A 519 28.72 -5.78 21.67
CA PRO A 519 27.84 -5.36 22.75
C PRO A 519 26.97 -4.17 22.34
N TRP A 520 25.74 -4.16 22.84
CA TRP A 520 24.70 -3.16 22.58
C TRP A 520 24.32 -3.09 21.10
N SER A 521 24.62 -4.17 20.36
CA SER A 521 24.49 -4.26 18.91
C SER A 521 25.13 -3.05 18.22
N LEU A 522 26.34 -2.66 18.67
CA LEU A 522 27.05 -1.49 18.17
C LEU A 522 27.32 -1.57 16.66
N ASP A 523 27.61 -2.75 16.14
CA ASP A 523 27.76 -3.03 14.71
C ASP A 523 26.48 -2.69 13.91
N CYS A 524 25.30 -3.08 14.41
CA CYS A 524 24.01 -2.64 13.86
C CYS A 524 23.84 -1.12 13.95
N ALA A 525 24.25 -0.52 15.07
CA ALA A 525 24.13 0.91 15.27
C ALA A 525 24.98 1.68 14.23
N LEU A 526 26.19 1.21 13.93
CA LEU A 526 27.05 1.76 12.89
C LEU A 526 26.36 1.72 11.51
N TYR A 527 25.79 0.57 11.12
CA TYR A 527 25.00 0.46 9.89
C TYR A 527 23.81 1.45 9.88
N CYS A 528 23.05 1.49 10.99
CA CYS A 528 21.84 2.30 11.13
C CYS A 528 22.08 3.83 11.09
N LEU A 529 23.32 4.31 11.24
CA LEU A 529 23.65 5.73 11.11
C LEU A 529 23.19 6.30 9.77
N ILE A 530 23.21 5.51 8.69
CA ILE A 530 22.77 5.98 7.37
C ILE A 530 21.29 6.37 7.37
N PHE A 531 20.41 5.55 7.96
CA PHE A 531 18.99 5.86 8.08
C PHE A 531 18.72 7.04 9.01
N TYR A 532 19.52 7.18 10.07
CA TYR A 532 19.47 8.34 10.96
C TYR A 532 19.80 9.64 10.19
N GLN A 533 20.88 9.61 9.41
CA GLN A 533 21.32 10.73 8.58
C GLN A 533 20.30 11.08 7.48
N ILE A 534 19.75 10.06 6.79
CA ILE A 534 18.68 10.26 5.81
C ILE A 534 17.47 10.96 6.47
N GLY A 535 17.09 10.56 7.70
CA GLY A 535 16.04 11.22 8.47
C GLY A 535 16.30 12.72 8.70
N ILE A 536 17.53 13.08 9.07
CA ILE A 536 17.95 14.47 9.27
C ILE A 536 17.86 15.27 7.97
N LEU A 537 18.39 14.71 6.88
CA LEU A 537 18.34 15.34 5.56
C LEU A 537 16.90 15.54 5.09
N PHE A 538 16.03 14.55 5.30
CA PHE A 538 14.62 14.62 4.89
C PHE A 538 13.87 15.70 5.66
N LYS A 539 14.18 15.92 6.94
CA LYS A 539 13.66 17.08 7.67
C LYS A 539 14.22 18.39 7.13
N LYS A 540 15.52 18.47 6.92
CA LYS A 540 16.21 19.69 6.44
C LYS A 540 15.60 20.19 5.13
N TYR A 541 15.30 19.29 4.21
CA TYR A 541 14.73 19.61 2.90
C TYR A 541 13.20 19.46 2.82
N ASN A 542 12.53 19.19 3.95
CA ASN A 542 11.09 18.96 4.02
C ASN A 542 10.59 17.90 3.01
N PHE A 543 11.38 16.84 2.81
CA PHE A 543 11.18 15.86 1.75
C PHE A 543 9.97 14.96 1.99
N LEU A 544 9.66 14.60 3.24
CA LEU A 544 8.44 13.84 3.58
C LEU A 544 7.16 14.57 3.13
N GLU A 545 7.08 15.87 3.42
CA GLU A 545 5.96 16.69 3.00
C GLU A 545 5.92 16.85 1.48
N TYR A 546 7.09 17.02 0.85
CA TYR A 546 7.19 17.11 -0.61
C TYR A 546 6.68 15.84 -1.29
N VAL A 547 7.16 14.65 -0.91
CA VAL A 547 6.76 13.35 -1.48
C VAL A 547 5.26 13.12 -1.28
N SER A 548 4.73 13.38 -0.08
CA SER A 548 3.31 13.18 0.21
C SER A 548 2.36 14.09 -0.58
N ARG A 549 2.84 15.23 -1.09
CA ARG A 549 2.08 16.13 -1.96
C ARG A 549 2.05 15.69 -3.42
N HIS A 550 2.88 14.72 -3.82
CA HIS A 550 3.04 14.30 -5.21
C HIS A 550 2.72 12.81 -5.35
N SER A 551 1.49 12.49 -5.78
CA SER A 551 1.02 11.11 -5.83
C SER A 551 1.82 10.21 -6.78
N MET A 552 2.53 10.79 -7.77
CA MET A 552 3.38 10.02 -8.70
C MET A 552 4.50 9.25 -8.02
N PHE A 553 5.01 9.73 -6.87
CA PHE A 553 6.05 9.00 -6.14
C PHE A 553 5.59 7.61 -5.71
N TYR A 554 4.28 7.40 -5.51
CA TYR A 554 3.75 6.06 -5.20
C TYR A 554 4.25 5.01 -6.19
N PHE A 555 4.18 5.29 -7.50
CA PHE A 555 4.57 4.33 -8.52
C PHE A 555 6.07 4.03 -8.48
N ILE A 556 6.91 5.06 -8.38
CA ILE A 556 8.38 4.89 -8.37
C ILE A 556 8.81 4.15 -7.09
N LEU A 557 8.35 4.62 -5.93
CA LEU A 557 8.73 4.05 -4.64
C LEU A 557 8.25 2.61 -4.50
N SER A 558 7.07 2.27 -5.02
CA SER A 558 6.53 0.91 -4.94
C SER A 558 7.37 -0.08 -5.75
N ILE A 559 7.86 0.32 -6.93
CA ILE A 559 8.74 -0.52 -7.76
C ILE A 559 10.06 -0.79 -7.05
N VAL A 560 10.67 0.27 -6.54
CA VAL A 560 11.96 0.19 -5.83
C VAL A 560 11.84 -0.67 -4.57
N TRP A 561 10.77 -0.49 -3.80
CA TRP A 561 10.52 -1.27 -2.61
C TRP A 561 10.21 -2.74 -2.92
N ALA A 562 9.34 -3.00 -3.90
CA ALA A 562 9.01 -4.35 -4.34
C ALA A 562 10.26 -5.09 -4.84
N HIS A 563 11.07 -4.47 -5.70
CA HIS A 563 12.31 -5.09 -6.18
C HIS A 563 13.24 -5.47 -5.02
N MET A 564 13.38 -4.61 -4.01
CA MET A 564 14.18 -4.93 -2.82
C MET A 564 13.61 -6.10 -2.02
N ILE A 565 12.29 -6.16 -1.79
CA ILE A 565 11.62 -7.26 -1.05
C ILE A 565 11.87 -8.63 -1.68
N TYR A 566 12.03 -8.67 -3.01
CA TYR A 566 12.18 -9.92 -3.76
C TYR A 566 13.62 -10.31 -4.04
N SER A 567 14.48 -9.34 -4.36
CA SER A 567 15.90 -9.59 -4.63
C SER A 567 16.73 -9.75 -3.35
N SER A 568 16.24 -9.22 -2.24
CA SER A 568 16.93 -9.18 -0.96
C SER A 568 15.91 -9.24 0.18
N SER A 569 16.38 -9.25 1.42
CA SER A 569 15.59 -8.87 2.58
C SER A 569 16.47 -8.09 3.54
N MET A 570 15.84 -7.24 4.35
CA MET A 570 16.54 -6.47 5.37
C MET A 570 16.11 -6.96 6.74
N GLU A 571 17.03 -7.56 7.48
CA GLU A 571 16.79 -7.95 8.87
C GLU A 571 17.98 -7.55 9.73
N ILE A 572 17.78 -6.49 10.51
CA ILE A 572 18.84 -5.90 11.34
C ILE A 572 19.35 -6.90 12.37
N ALA A 573 18.45 -7.68 12.98
CA ALA A 573 18.78 -8.56 14.10
C ALA A 573 19.81 -9.63 13.70
N ILE A 574 19.76 -10.13 12.46
CA ILE A 574 20.66 -11.17 11.95
C ILE A 574 21.71 -10.63 10.96
N ARG A 575 21.85 -9.29 10.86
CA ARG A 575 22.83 -8.60 9.99
C ARG A 575 22.64 -8.88 8.50
N GLN A 576 21.39 -9.04 8.06
CA GLN A 576 21.11 -9.20 6.65
C GLN A 576 21.00 -7.83 5.96
N TYR A 577 22.10 -7.39 5.33
CA TYR A 577 22.25 -6.06 4.72
C TYR A 577 22.56 -6.07 3.22
N ALA A 578 22.71 -7.24 2.60
CA ALA A 578 23.18 -7.34 1.22
C ALA A 578 22.02 -7.40 0.20
N PRO A 579 22.11 -6.68 -0.95
CA PRO A 579 23.17 -5.75 -1.33
C PRO A 579 22.99 -4.36 -0.70
N TYR A 580 24.07 -3.81 -0.13
CA TYR A 580 24.07 -2.62 0.73
C TYR A 580 23.25 -1.43 0.18
N GLY A 581 23.56 -0.97 -1.04
CA GLY A 581 22.88 0.19 -1.62
C GLY A 581 21.39 -0.05 -1.91
N LEU A 582 21.05 -1.23 -2.43
CA LEU A 582 19.67 -1.57 -2.76
C LEU A 582 18.79 -1.67 -1.50
N VAL A 583 19.32 -2.24 -0.42
CA VAL A 583 18.62 -2.35 0.86
C VAL A 583 18.30 -0.96 1.41
N ILE A 584 19.26 -0.02 1.38
CA ILE A 584 19.05 1.35 1.88
C ILE A 584 17.98 2.08 1.07
N VAL A 585 18.08 2.03 -0.26
CA VAL A 585 17.15 2.71 -1.16
C VAL A 585 15.75 2.08 -1.10
N GLY A 586 15.67 0.75 -1.05
CA GLY A 586 14.43 -0.01 -0.91
C GLY A 586 13.73 0.26 0.42
N ALA A 587 14.47 0.22 1.54
CA ALA A 587 13.89 0.44 2.87
C ALA A 587 13.43 1.89 3.04
N THR A 588 14.19 2.86 2.49
CA THR A 588 13.78 4.27 2.44
C THR A 588 12.52 4.46 1.60
N SER A 589 12.36 3.70 0.51
CA SER A 589 11.14 3.72 -0.31
C SER A 589 9.94 3.17 0.45
N GLY A 590 10.10 2.06 1.19
CA GLY A 590 9.08 1.53 2.10
C GLY A 590 8.68 2.53 3.20
N ILE A 591 9.67 3.22 3.81
CA ILE A 591 9.43 4.30 4.79
C ILE A 591 8.57 5.42 4.19
N LEU A 592 8.90 5.87 2.97
CA LEU A 592 8.17 6.95 2.30
C LEU A 592 6.73 6.53 1.95
N LEU A 593 6.53 5.32 1.42
CA LEU A 593 5.20 4.77 1.14
C LEU A 593 4.36 4.61 2.42
N LEU A 594 5.00 4.18 3.51
CA LEU A 594 4.33 4.07 4.80
C LEU A 594 3.91 5.45 5.32
N TYR A 595 4.78 6.47 5.23
CA TYR A 595 4.43 7.84 5.59
C TYR A 595 3.29 8.41 4.72
N MET A 596 3.32 8.18 3.41
CA MET A 596 2.23 8.57 2.50
C MET A 596 0.91 7.92 2.92
N SER A 597 0.94 6.63 3.24
CA SER A 597 -0.22 5.87 3.73
C SER A 597 -0.71 6.37 5.08
N SER A 598 0.19 6.65 6.03
CA SER A 598 -0.18 7.19 7.35
C SER A 598 -0.81 8.58 7.25
N LYS A 599 -0.30 9.43 6.35
CA LYS A 599 -0.91 10.75 6.09
C LYS A 599 -2.30 10.60 5.45
N TYR A 600 -2.47 9.65 4.54
CA TYR A 600 -3.78 9.34 3.97
C TYR A 600 -4.77 8.86 5.03
N ILE A 601 -4.34 7.95 5.93
CA ILE A 601 -5.16 7.47 7.04
C ILE A 601 -5.57 8.64 7.93
N ALA A 602 -4.62 9.48 8.33
CA ALA A 602 -4.86 10.65 9.16
C ALA A 602 -5.95 11.58 8.59
N THR A 603 -5.98 11.77 7.26
CA THR A 603 -6.87 12.74 6.62
C THR A 603 -8.13 12.15 6.00
N ASN A 604 -8.19 10.86 5.71
CA ASN A 604 -9.27 10.28 4.91
C ASN A 604 -9.97 9.07 5.56
N MET A 605 -9.37 8.40 6.55
CA MET A 605 -10.00 7.24 7.20
C MET A 605 -10.90 7.65 8.37
N LEU A 606 -11.65 6.69 8.92
CA LEU A 606 -12.48 6.91 10.09
C LEU A 606 -11.62 7.38 11.27
N ARG A 607 -12.07 8.41 11.97
CA ARG A 607 -11.34 9.01 13.09
C ARG A 607 -10.96 7.99 14.17
N ALA A 608 -11.85 7.05 14.48
CA ALA A 608 -11.55 5.97 15.44
C ALA A 608 -10.32 5.14 15.05
N ILE A 609 -10.11 4.86 13.76
CA ILE A 609 -8.95 4.11 13.27
C ILE A 609 -7.67 4.96 13.41
N SER A 610 -7.75 6.23 13.00
CA SER A 610 -6.63 7.16 13.09
C SER A 610 -6.20 7.40 14.54
N ASP A 611 -7.16 7.65 15.44
CA ASP A 611 -6.93 7.89 16.87
C ASP A 611 -6.35 6.62 17.56
N MET A 612 -6.84 5.44 17.19
CA MET A 612 -6.30 4.17 17.67
C MET A 612 -4.82 4.01 17.27
N LEU A 613 -4.51 4.15 15.97
CA LEU A 613 -3.13 4.01 15.48
C LEU A 613 -2.20 5.08 16.05
N GLU A 614 -2.68 6.33 16.15
CA GLU A 614 -1.95 7.41 16.82
C GLU A 614 -1.61 7.01 18.26
N LYS A 615 -2.60 6.55 19.03
CA LYS A 615 -2.41 6.19 20.43
C LYS A 615 -1.42 5.05 20.62
N VAL A 616 -1.49 4.04 19.77
CA VAL A 616 -0.52 2.93 19.72
C VAL A 616 0.87 3.50 19.41
N GLY A 617 0.98 4.37 18.42
CA GLY A 617 2.21 5.06 18.02
C GLY A 617 2.87 5.89 19.12
N GLU A 618 2.08 6.59 19.94
CA GLU A 618 2.57 7.37 21.07
C GLU A 618 3.20 6.52 22.19
N ASN A 619 2.88 5.22 22.23
CA ASN A 619 3.27 4.30 23.30
C ASN A 619 4.16 3.15 22.82
N THR A 620 4.74 3.26 21.62
CA THR A 620 5.60 2.23 21.00
C THR A 620 6.67 1.64 21.91
N LEU A 621 7.42 2.47 22.65
CA LEU A 621 8.44 1.99 23.60
C LEU A 621 7.84 1.16 24.75
N PHE A 622 6.69 1.57 25.28
CA PHE A 622 6.01 0.82 26.35
C PHE A 622 5.46 -0.50 25.84
N ILE A 623 4.91 -0.51 24.61
CA ILE A 623 4.42 -1.72 23.95
C ILE A 623 5.59 -2.70 23.71
N LEU A 624 6.74 -2.20 23.24
CA LEU A 624 7.95 -3.02 23.06
C LEU A 624 8.40 -3.67 24.37
N VAL A 625 8.47 -2.89 25.46
CA VAL A 625 8.84 -3.40 26.79
C VAL A 625 7.83 -4.43 27.30
N VAL A 626 6.53 -4.15 27.18
CA VAL A 626 5.47 -5.08 27.58
C VAL A 626 5.54 -6.37 26.77
N HIS A 627 5.72 -6.28 25.46
CA HIS A 627 5.92 -7.46 24.61
C HIS A 627 7.09 -8.29 25.12
N THR A 628 8.27 -7.72 25.33
CA THR A 628 9.42 -8.54 25.73
C THR A 628 9.31 -9.15 27.13
N ILE A 629 8.67 -8.47 28.09
CA ILE A 629 8.46 -9.04 29.44
C ILE A 629 7.35 -10.09 29.43
N PHE A 630 6.20 -9.77 28.81
CA PHE A 630 4.97 -10.52 29.01
C PHE A 630 4.62 -11.47 27.87
N ASN A 631 5.32 -11.46 26.72
CA ASN A 631 4.96 -12.29 25.57
C ASN A 631 4.91 -13.79 25.92
N VAL A 632 5.89 -14.31 26.66
CA VAL A 632 5.89 -15.73 27.07
C VAL A 632 4.69 -16.04 27.97
N TYR A 633 4.44 -15.22 28.99
CA TYR A 633 3.33 -15.40 29.92
C TYR A 633 1.95 -15.27 29.25
N ILE A 634 1.77 -14.27 28.38
CA ILE A 634 0.53 -14.05 27.63
C ILE A 634 0.27 -15.22 26.69
N ASN A 635 1.28 -15.68 25.95
CA ASN A 635 1.10 -16.83 25.04
C ASN A 635 0.85 -18.12 25.81
N ALA A 636 1.55 -18.38 26.92
CA ALA A 636 1.31 -19.56 27.75
C ALA A 636 -0.09 -19.55 28.38
N TRP A 637 -0.60 -18.38 28.76
CA TRP A 637 -1.97 -18.24 29.27
C TRP A 637 -3.01 -18.43 28.16
N LEU A 638 -2.82 -17.80 27.00
CA LEU A 638 -3.74 -17.94 25.85
C LEU A 638 -3.77 -19.35 25.28
N ALA A 639 -2.65 -20.08 25.32
CA ALA A 639 -2.56 -21.46 24.84
C ALA A 639 -3.49 -22.43 25.57
N LYS A 640 -4.04 -22.04 26.74
CA LYS A 640 -5.07 -22.80 27.47
C LYS A 640 -6.45 -22.71 26.84
N TYR A 641 -6.72 -21.67 26.04
CA TYR A 641 -8.02 -21.35 25.48
C TYR A 641 -8.03 -21.39 23.95
N PHE A 642 -6.89 -21.11 23.31
CA PHE A 642 -6.73 -21.03 21.87
C PHE A 642 -5.53 -21.87 21.41
N ASN A 643 -5.62 -22.46 20.23
CA ASN A 643 -4.49 -23.15 19.62
C ASN A 643 -3.40 -22.12 19.22
N PRO A 644 -2.14 -22.26 19.69
CA PRO A 644 -1.05 -21.34 19.37
C PRO A 644 -0.75 -21.18 17.88
N GLU A 645 -1.10 -22.16 17.05
CA GLU A 645 -0.92 -22.11 15.59
C GLU A 645 -1.99 -21.28 14.88
N ASN A 646 -3.09 -20.92 15.56
CA ASN A 646 -4.24 -20.28 14.92
C ASN A 646 -4.16 -18.75 15.02
N ILE A 647 -4.68 -18.07 14.00
CA ILE A 647 -4.63 -16.62 13.87
C ILE A 647 -5.34 -15.90 15.02
N GLY A 648 -6.38 -16.52 15.59
CA GLY A 648 -7.09 -16.00 16.76
C GLY A 648 -6.18 -15.85 17.98
N HIS A 649 -5.31 -16.83 18.24
CA HIS A 649 -4.31 -16.77 19.31
C HIS A 649 -3.36 -15.59 19.11
N MET A 650 -2.81 -15.44 17.90
CA MET A 650 -1.90 -14.33 17.55
C MET A 650 -2.60 -12.98 17.70
N ALA A 651 -3.82 -12.83 17.16
CA ALA A 651 -4.56 -11.58 17.19
C ALA A 651 -4.87 -11.12 18.61
N ILE A 652 -5.37 -12.02 19.47
CA ILE A 652 -5.67 -11.72 20.88
C ILE A 652 -4.40 -11.38 21.64
N SER A 653 -3.31 -12.13 21.43
CA SER A 653 -2.00 -11.86 22.05
C SER A 653 -1.50 -10.45 21.73
N ILE A 654 -1.55 -10.05 20.45
CA ILE A 654 -1.15 -8.71 20.00
C ILE A 654 -2.04 -7.63 20.62
N ILE A 655 -3.36 -7.82 20.62
CA ILE A 655 -4.31 -6.86 21.21
C ILE A 655 -4.03 -6.67 22.71
N LEU A 656 -3.84 -7.75 23.46
CA LEU A 656 -3.52 -7.67 24.89
C LEU A 656 -2.22 -6.92 25.14
N GLN A 657 -1.16 -7.20 24.36
CA GLN A 657 0.13 -6.52 24.49
C GLN A 657 0.03 -5.02 24.20
N ILE A 658 -0.75 -4.64 23.17
CA ILE A 658 -1.00 -3.24 22.82
C ILE A 658 -1.81 -2.54 23.92
N CYS A 659 -2.89 -3.16 24.40
CA CYS A 659 -3.72 -2.61 25.49
C CYS A 659 -2.89 -2.40 26.76
N LEU A 660 -2.12 -3.40 27.20
CA LEU A 660 -1.25 -3.29 28.36
C LEU A 660 -0.17 -2.21 28.18
N GLY A 661 0.51 -2.19 27.02
CA GLY A 661 1.54 -1.19 26.74
C GLY A 661 1.00 0.25 26.70
N THR A 662 -0.18 0.45 26.11
CA THR A 662 -0.84 1.77 26.07
C THR A 662 -1.34 2.20 27.46
N MET A 663 -1.86 1.28 28.28
CA MET A 663 -2.25 1.54 29.68
C MET A 663 -1.06 1.94 30.55
N VAL A 664 0.04 1.18 30.49
CA VAL A 664 1.29 1.49 31.21
C VAL A 664 1.80 2.88 30.80
N GLY A 665 1.84 3.15 29.50
CA GLY A 665 2.24 4.45 28.97
C GLY A 665 1.36 5.60 29.46
N ALA A 666 0.03 5.40 29.51
CA ALA A 666 -0.90 6.39 30.03
C ALA A 666 -0.69 6.68 31.52
N CYS A 667 -0.50 5.64 32.35
CA CYS A 667 -0.25 5.80 33.78
C CYS A 667 1.06 6.54 34.07
N ILE A 668 2.14 6.20 33.36
CA ILE A 668 3.45 6.85 33.54
C ILE A 668 3.39 8.31 33.08
N LYS A 669 2.81 8.59 31.91
CA LYS A 669 2.66 9.96 31.39
C LYS A 669 1.83 10.83 32.34
N ARG A 670 0.75 10.31 32.92
CA ARG A 670 -0.07 11.01 33.91
C ARG A 670 0.72 11.37 35.17
N LYS A 671 1.51 10.44 35.72
CA LYS A 671 2.38 10.71 36.88
C LYS A 671 3.42 11.79 36.58
N TRP A 672 4.00 11.79 35.38
CA TRP A 672 4.95 12.81 34.95
C TRP A 672 4.31 14.20 34.78
N GLN A 673 3.13 14.28 34.17
CA GLN A 673 2.40 15.55 34.01
C GLN A 673 2.00 16.15 35.37
N VAL A 674 1.52 15.33 36.31
CA VAL A 674 1.22 15.78 37.68
C VAL A 674 2.48 16.31 38.35
N LYS A 675 3.61 15.60 38.25
CA LYS A 675 4.89 16.05 38.80
C LYS A 675 5.37 17.37 38.19
N GLU A 676 5.23 17.56 36.88
CA GLU A 676 5.63 18.79 36.19
C GLU A 676 4.72 19.99 36.56
N LEU A 677 3.41 19.76 36.72
CA LEU A 677 2.47 20.77 37.22
C LEU A 677 2.79 21.17 38.67
N THR A 678 3.12 20.21 39.53
CA THR A 678 3.54 20.46 40.91
C THR A 678 4.85 21.25 40.95
N LEU A 679 5.84 20.90 40.12
CA LEU A 679 7.12 21.63 40.02
C LEU A 679 6.94 23.06 39.47
N LYS A 680 6.07 23.26 38.48
CA LYS A 680 5.71 24.61 37.99
C LYS A 680 5.05 25.43 39.10
N LYS A 681 4.10 24.88 39.85
CA LYS A 681 3.50 25.55 41.01
C LYS A 681 4.54 25.93 42.05
N ILE A 682 5.46 25.04 42.40
CA ILE A 682 6.57 25.33 43.34
C ILE A 682 7.49 26.43 42.79
N SER A 683 7.80 26.44 41.50
CA SER A 683 8.63 27.49 40.89
C SER A 683 7.97 28.87 40.91
N VAL A 684 6.64 28.93 40.70
CA VAL A 684 5.84 30.16 40.78
C VAL A 684 5.78 30.66 42.22
N ILE A 685 5.63 29.76 43.20
CA ILE A 685 5.66 30.09 44.63
C ILE A 685 7.04 30.63 45.03
N LYS A 686 8.14 29.96 44.64
CA LYS A 686 9.50 30.46 44.89
C LYS A 686 9.75 31.84 44.26
N LYS A 687 9.20 32.10 43.07
CA LYS A 687 9.31 33.41 42.40
C LYS A 687 8.48 34.49 43.10
N LYS A 688 7.30 34.16 43.65
CA LYS A 688 6.52 35.07 44.48
C LYS A 688 7.22 35.38 45.81
N ILE A 689 7.79 34.38 46.48
CA ILE A 689 8.54 34.57 47.74
C ILE A 689 9.77 35.45 47.49
N ARG A 690 10.51 35.24 46.40
CA ARG A 690 11.67 36.06 46.02
C ARG A 690 11.32 37.49 45.56
N ASN A 691 10.04 37.80 45.35
CA ASN A 691 9.59 39.17 45.07
C ASN A 691 8.99 39.84 46.32
N LEU A 692 8.83 39.10 47.42
CA LEU A 692 8.34 39.58 48.72
C LEU A 692 9.47 39.86 49.71
N PHE A 693 10.67 39.34 49.43
CA PHE A 693 11.95 39.70 50.02
C PHE A 693 12.80 40.36 48.93
#